data_AF-A0A9E3IU32-F1
#
_entry.id   AF-A0A9E3IU32-F1
#
_cell.length_a   1.000
_cell.length_b   1.000
_cell.length_c   1.000
_cell.angle_alpha   90.00
_cell.angle_beta   90.00
_cell.angle_gamma   90.00
#
_symmetry.space_group_name_H-M   'P 1'
#
loop_
_entity.id
_entity.type
_entity.pdbx_description
1 polymer ?
#
loop_
_entity_poly.entity_id
_entity_poly.type
_entity_poly.pdbx_seq_one_letter_code
_entity_poly.pdbx_strand_id
1 'polypeptide(L)'
;MRGRSSGVIGYARPRAALGWGVAALAGAAVLAGGARAADEAVDGGAEVDPVTVHGRRTALDRPTELPGLPATVQDTPQAVNVIDAAQLKAQGVSSLEQALRNVPGITVAIGEGGTLNGDQFKIRGFDSKDDVYVDGLRDFGVYTRDSFNYEEVQVLKGPSGALFGRGTTGGAINTLSKRPKLEDFASADVYAGNGRYYRALADVDRRLGETTAARVALMASSTGVADRDMIYSHRWGAAAAVATGLGTDTQASLSYLHQHDRRRPDYGIIIVQRPGDLIALPASEYGVGVERSSFLGFRDDRDVTDADIVTLRVSHRASEHLTFTSDTRYGRYRRYFQYTTLDQCTAACTAALFDGDPATEAFGGIGGSSPYGMRASGLQNITTARIDGAIGGLRNQAVLGFDLSRQVNDKAFLAYTLPPGVTTRPAVPHPIVSPNPDFPAGYGVFTPVPGVNLFCPATGNCTTTVTGTTSNVAGTGTLSSRGVATDLGAFLTDRLWLTPSLSLIGFMRLDRYRASLDAVLYTGAAAPSVTARSTLKSPRLSAVFEPRGDQTFYLSWGRSETPQGTSVVGAGTALTVAAKDLEPEVSRIVEAGAKVGVPQTALTATASVFRIDKSNALQVDPATGFLQAQSGERQRATGVELGLTGRITPRWSLSAGYAYVDAKIRSSFSNCTVPTATTGTPSGIVCPVGVTTAIPIANPVAIGRQVTSAPRHSGSLYSTYELTDHLTVGGDLVYQGRMAVQYQARSLSYADRATLVPLRIAQVPKSVTLDAFIAYRTGPYRVSLNLYNLTDRLNYAQVFANRAVPAAGRTAIVSLGASF
;
A
#
# COMPACT_ATOMS: atom_id res chain seq x y z
N MET A 1 -30.93 8.23 -50.80
CA MET A 1 -31.80 7.53 -49.82
C MET A 1 -30.90 6.84 -48.81
N ARG A 2 -31.22 6.98 -47.51
CA ARG A 2 -30.37 6.71 -46.34
C ARG A 2 -30.22 5.20 -46.09
N GLY A 3 -28.98 4.70 -45.99
CA GLY A 3 -28.65 3.38 -45.45
C GLY A 3 -28.15 3.53 -44.00
N ARG A 4 -28.89 2.97 -43.05
CA ARG A 4 -28.62 3.03 -41.60
C ARG A 4 -27.47 2.09 -41.22
N SER A 5 -26.45 2.64 -40.57
CA SER A 5 -25.47 1.92 -39.77
C SER A 5 -26.14 1.41 -38.48
N SER A 6 -26.12 0.10 -38.26
CA SER A 6 -26.49 -0.52 -37.00
C SER A 6 -25.33 -0.39 -36.03
N GLY A 7 -25.31 0.69 -35.25
CA GLY A 7 -24.53 0.77 -34.02
C GLY A 7 -25.06 -0.25 -33.02
N VAL A 8 -24.17 -1.09 -32.50
CA VAL A 8 -24.52 -2.07 -31.48
C VAL A 8 -24.80 -1.33 -30.17
N ILE A 9 -26.00 -1.53 -29.67
CA ILE A 9 -26.63 -0.90 -28.51
C ILE A 9 -25.87 -1.33 -27.24
N GLY A 10 -25.44 -0.35 -26.44
CA GLY A 10 -24.91 -0.56 -25.10
C GLY A 10 -25.94 -1.30 -24.23
N TYR A 11 -25.52 -2.42 -23.65
CA TYR A 11 -26.39 -3.27 -22.84
C TYR A 11 -26.71 -2.60 -21.50
N ALA A 12 -27.82 -1.86 -21.46
CA ALA A 12 -28.56 -1.63 -20.23
C ALA A 12 -29.52 -2.81 -20.00
N ARG A 13 -29.22 -3.66 -19.02
CA ARG A 13 -30.24 -4.47 -18.34
C ARG A 13 -30.16 -4.19 -16.84
N PRO A 14 -31.22 -3.65 -16.21
CA PRO A 14 -31.26 -3.53 -14.77
C PRO A 14 -31.63 -4.91 -14.20
N ARG A 15 -30.70 -5.53 -13.47
CA ARG A 15 -31.11 -6.51 -12.45
C ARG A 15 -31.32 -5.73 -11.17
N ALA A 16 -32.58 -5.56 -10.82
CA ALA A 16 -33.02 -5.09 -9.51
C ALA A 16 -32.49 -6.07 -8.46
N ALA A 17 -31.39 -5.71 -7.80
CA ALA A 17 -31.11 -6.14 -6.44
C ALA A 17 -31.38 -4.93 -5.56
N LEU A 18 -32.62 -4.83 -5.06
CA LEU A 18 -32.97 -4.07 -3.86
C LEU A 18 -31.88 -4.39 -2.81
N GLY A 19 -31.16 -3.42 -2.26
CA GLY A 19 -31.76 -2.38 -1.44
C GLY A 19 -31.85 -2.83 0.03
N TRP A 20 -30.76 -3.37 0.60
CA TRP A 20 -30.70 -3.74 2.03
C TRP A 20 -29.43 -3.21 2.75
N GLY A 21 -28.61 -2.37 2.09
CA GLY A 21 -27.34 -1.87 2.66
C GLY A 21 -27.32 -0.41 3.11
N VAL A 22 -28.29 0.42 2.69
CA VAL A 22 -28.28 1.88 2.96
C VAL A 22 -29.39 2.29 3.94
N ALA A 23 -30.44 1.46 4.11
CA ALA A 23 -31.56 1.77 5.01
C ALA A 23 -31.24 1.56 6.51
N ALA A 24 -30.14 0.88 6.87
CA ALA A 24 -29.82 0.55 8.27
C ALA A 24 -29.14 1.69 9.06
N LEU A 25 -28.75 2.80 8.42
CA LEU A 25 -28.10 3.94 9.10
C LEU A 25 -29.03 5.11 9.43
N ALA A 26 -30.32 5.02 9.06
CA ALA A 26 -31.32 6.01 9.44
C ALA A 26 -31.73 5.92 10.94
N GLY A 27 -31.32 4.87 11.66
CA GLY A 27 -31.66 4.66 13.08
C GLY A 27 -30.68 5.25 14.10
N ALA A 28 -29.47 5.66 13.70
CA ALA A 28 -28.45 6.13 14.64
C ALA A 28 -28.65 7.59 15.12
N ALA A 29 -29.57 8.33 14.50
CA ALA A 29 -29.89 9.72 14.87
C ALA A 29 -30.89 9.86 16.03
N VAL A 30 -31.43 8.75 16.58
CA VAL A 30 -32.50 8.79 17.61
C VAL A 30 -31.97 8.80 19.06
N LEU A 31 -30.65 8.65 19.28
CA LEU A 31 -30.07 8.64 20.65
C LEU A 31 -29.64 10.03 21.17
N ALA A 32 -29.97 11.12 20.49
CA ALA A 32 -29.65 12.49 20.94
C ALA A 32 -30.86 13.25 21.55
N GLY A 33 -31.98 12.56 21.82
CA GLY A 33 -33.20 13.17 22.36
C GLY A 33 -33.40 12.90 23.85
N GLY A 34 -32.94 13.82 24.70
CA GLY A 34 -33.20 13.84 26.15
C GLY A 34 -31.89 13.97 26.93
N ALA A 35 -31.61 15.00 27.71
CA ALA A 35 -32.46 15.97 28.39
C ALA A 35 -31.78 17.35 28.41
N ARG A 36 -32.57 18.41 28.19
CA ARG A 36 -32.25 19.75 28.71
C ARG A 36 -32.93 19.86 30.06
N ALA A 37 -32.16 19.95 31.13
CA ALA A 37 -32.59 20.60 32.36
C ALA A 37 -31.80 21.90 32.47
N ALA A 38 -32.53 23.02 32.50
CA ALA A 38 -31.99 24.31 32.84
C ALA A 38 -31.78 24.34 34.36
N ASP A 39 -30.63 24.83 34.80
CA ASP A 39 -30.47 25.36 36.14
C ASP A 39 -29.68 26.67 36.03
N GLU A 40 -30.35 27.77 36.39
CA GLU A 40 -29.74 29.06 36.61
C GLU A 40 -29.16 29.06 38.03
N ALA A 41 -27.85 29.31 38.14
CA ALA A 41 -27.26 29.75 39.40
C ALA A 41 -26.29 30.90 39.09
N VAL A 42 -26.59 32.05 39.70
CA VAL A 42 -25.74 33.24 39.77
C VAL A 42 -24.71 33.02 40.88
N ASP A 43 -23.42 33.14 40.58
CA ASP A 43 -22.45 33.61 41.57
C ASP A 43 -21.31 34.39 40.91
N GLY A 44 -21.00 35.54 41.51
CA GLY A 44 -19.97 36.47 41.07
C GLY A 44 -18.65 36.17 41.76
N GLY A 45 -17.67 35.72 40.98
CA GLY A 45 -16.26 35.66 41.36
C GLY A 45 -15.42 36.15 40.20
N ALA A 46 -14.48 37.06 40.45
CA ALA A 46 -13.63 37.67 39.44
C ALA A 46 -12.88 36.60 38.62
N GLU A 47 -13.33 36.39 37.38
CA GLU A 47 -12.72 35.50 36.41
C GLU A 47 -11.43 36.17 35.90
N VAL A 48 -10.29 35.62 36.31
CA VAL A 48 -9.01 35.94 35.67
C VAL A 48 -9.13 35.42 34.25
N ASP A 49 -9.08 36.32 33.26
CA ASP A 49 -9.13 35.98 31.84
C ASP A 49 -8.24 34.75 31.58
N PRO A 50 -8.79 33.64 31.04
CA PRO A 50 -7.98 32.49 30.71
C PRO A 50 -6.95 32.92 29.67
N VAL A 51 -5.69 32.98 30.08
CA VAL A 51 -4.55 33.15 29.18
C VAL A 51 -4.55 31.95 28.25
N THR A 52 -5.22 32.11 27.11
CA THR A 52 -5.23 31.14 26.04
C THR A 52 -3.88 31.25 25.38
N VAL A 53 -2.93 30.42 25.80
CA VAL A 53 -1.61 30.33 25.18
C VAL A 53 -1.81 29.81 23.76
N HIS A 54 -1.87 30.73 22.79
CA HIS A 54 -1.76 30.40 21.37
C HIS A 54 -0.31 29.99 21.06
N GLY A 55 0.09 28.81 21.56
CA GLY A 55 1.28 28.15 21.05
C GLY A 55 1.05 27.89 19.57
N ARG A 56 1.85 28.54 18.71
CA ARG A 56 1.79 28.38 17.25
C ARG A 56 2.26 26.96 16.88
N ARG A 57 1.41 25.96 17.09
CA ARG A 57 1.69 24.57 16.70
C ARG A 57 1.78 24.48 15.18
N THR A 58 2.95 24.13 14.70
CA THR A 58 3.21 23.84 13.30
C THR A 58 2.82 22.39 12.97
N ALA A 59 2.73 22.05 11.69
CA ALA A 59 2.46 20.68 11.26
C ALA A 59 3.56 19.68 11.69
N LEU A 60 4.75 20.15 12.08
CA LEU A 60 5.84 19.30 12.53
C LEU A 60 5.88 19.10 14.05
N ASP A 61 5.10 19.86 14.83
CA ASP A 61 4.97 19.66 16.29
C ASP A 61 4.08 18.44 16.64
N ARG A 62 3.62 17.71 15.62
CA ARG A 62 2.77 16.54 15.80
C ARG A 62 3.55 15.38 16.43
N PRO A 63 2.92 14.61 17.32
CA PRO A 63 3.57 13.48 17.94
C PRO A 63 3.86 12.40 16.90
N THR A 64 5.02 11.76 16.99
CA THR A 64 5.31 10.59 16.15
C THR A 64 4.45 9.39 16.55
N GLU A 65 4.12 9.29 17.84
CA GLU A 65 3.42 8.15 18.46
C GLU A 65 4.08 6.79 18.13
N LEU A 66 5.39 6.81 17.88
CA LEU A 66 6.18 5.64 17.57
C LEU A 66 7.11 5.32 18.75
N PRO A 67 7.10 4.06 19.25
CA PRO A 67 8.02 3.65 20.29
C PRO A 67 9.48 3.91 19.87
N GLY A 68 10.23 4.64 20.70
CA GLY A 68 11.66 4.89 20.46
C GLY A 68 11.98 6.02 19.46
N LEU A 69 11.02 6.83 19.02
CA LEU A 69 11.32 8.09 18.34
C LEU A 69 11.25 9.29 19.29
N PRO A 70 11.90 10.42 18.94
CA PRO A 70 11.63 11.71 19.55
C PRO A 70 10.13 12.03 19.53
N ALA A 71 9.71 12.85 20.48
CA ALA A 71 8.30 13.10 20.73
C ALA A 71 7.58 13.65 19.49
N THR A 72 8.24 14.47 18.67
CA THR A 72 7.61 15.15 17.54
C THR A 72 8.23 14.82 16.19
N VAL A 73 7.48 15.10 15.11
CA VAL A 73 7.98 14.99 13.74
C VAL A 73 9.12 15.98 13.49
N GLN A 74 9.10 17.17 14.11
CA GLN A 74 10.17 18.17 14.05
C GLN A 74 11.50 17.59 14.51
N ASP A 75 11.50 16.89 15.64
CA ASP A 75 12.72 16.38 16.31
C ASP A 75 13.26 15.09 15.69
N THR A 76 12.50 14.45 14.80
CA THR A 76 12.87 13.17 14.21
C THR A 76 13.94 13.36 13.12
N PRO A 77 15.13 12.73 13.18
CA PRO A 77 16.20 12.91 12.19
C PRO A 77 15.99 12.07 10.93
N GLN A 78 14.83 12.23 10.30
CA GLN A 78 14.36 11.52 9.12
C GLN A 78 13.31 12.36 8.37
N ALA A 79 13.24 12.20 7.05
CA ALA A 79 12.15 12.70 6.24
C ALA A 79 10.83 11.98 6.59
N VAL A 80 9.83 12.75 7.02
CA VAL A 80 8.49 12.26 7.37
C VAL A 80 7.45 13.14 6.70
N ASN A 81 6.51 12.53 5.98
CA ASN A 81 5.32 13.21 5.46
C ASN A 81 4.11 12.86 6.33
N VAL A 82 3.28 13.86 6.63
CA VAL A 82 2.10 13.70 7.48
C VAL A 82 0.87 14.23 6.74
N ILE A 83 -0.19 13.43 6.74
CA ILE A 83 -1.51 13.79 6.21
C ILE A 83 -2.50 13.68 7.37
N ASP A 84 -3.07 14.81 7.79
CA ASP A 84 -3.98 14.87 8.93
C ASP A 84 -5.45 14.63 8.55
N ALA A 85 -6.30 14.40 9.56
CA ALA A 85 -7.74 14.20 9.39
C ALA A 85 -8.44 15.34 8.64
N ALA A 86 -8.00 16.59 8.82
CA ALA A 86 -8.61 17.74 8.16
C ALA A 86 -8.37 17.71 6.64
N GLN A 87 -7.13 17.41 6.23
CA GLN A 87 -6.78 17.20 4.83
C GLN A 87 -7.48 15.97 4.25
N LEU A 88 -7.49 14.82 4.95
CA LEU A 88 -8.19 13.60 4.52
C LEU A 88 -9.68 13.88 4.25
N LYS A 89 -10.35 14.62 5.15
CA LYS A 89 -11.76 15.01 5.02
C LYS A 89 -11.99 15.98 3.87
N ALA A 90 -11.18 17.03 3.75
CA ALA A 90 -11.31 18.05 2.71
C ALA A 90 -11.13 17.44 1.30
N GLN A 91 -10.20 16.52 1.15
CA GLN A 91 -9.94 15.81 -0.11
C GLN A 91 -10.92 14.65 -0.37
N GLY A 92 -11.80 14.30 0.58
CA GLY A 92 -12.72 13.17 0.44
C GLY A 92 -12.02 11.82 0.31
N VAL A 93 -10.86 11.66 0.97
CA VAL A 93 -10.04 10.45 0.91
C VAL A 93 -10.78 9.29 1.58
N SER A 94 -10.90 8.16 0.87
CA SER A 94 -11.64 6.96 1.32
C SER A 94 -10.76 5.73 1.55
N SER A 95 -9.48 5.78 1.18
CA SER A 95 -8.54 4.68 1.37
C SER A 95 -7.11 5.16 1.64
N LEU A 96 -6.28 4.27 2.20
CA LEU A 96 -4.85 4.54 2.38
C LEU A 96 -4.15 4.83 1.04
N GLU A 97 -4.50 4.09 -0.02
CA GLU A 97 -3.98 4.34 -1.37
C GLU A 97 -4.23 5.79 -1.82
N GLN A 98 -5.46 6.30 -1.63
CA GLN A 98 -5.82 7.67 -1.99
C GLN A 98 -5.09 8.70 -1.14
N ALA A 99 -4.92 8.46 0.16
CA ALA A 99 -4.17 9.36 1.05
C ALA A 99 -2.73 9.56 0.53
N LEU A 100 -2.09 8.48 0.10
CA LEU A 100 -0.68 8.48 -0.28
C LEU A 100 -0.40 9.06 -1.68
N ARG A 101 -1.43 9.36 -2.49
CA ARG A 101 -1.26 10.00 -3.81
C ARG A 101 -0.58 11.36 -3.72
N ASN A 102 -0.81 12.08 -2.63
CA ASN A 102 -0.22 13.39 -2.37
C ASN A 102 1.16 13.33 -1.73
N VAL A 103 1.74 12.14 -1.54
CA VAL A 103 3.08 11.98 -0.98
C VAL A 103 4.08 11.73 -2.11
N PRO A 104 4.98 12.68 -2.42
CA PRO A 104 5.98 12.49 -3.45
C PRO A 104 6.90 11.29 -3.14
N GLY A 105 7.32 10.57 -4.17
CA GLY A 105 8.23 9.43 -4.07
C GLY A 105 7.57 8.12 -3.66
N ILE A 106 6.24 8.07 -3.60
CA ILE A 106 5.45 6.84 -3.42
C ILE A 106 4.84 6.42 -4.75
N THR A 107 4.88 5.12 -5.05
CA THR A 107 4.08 4.51 -6.12
C THR A 107 3.31 3.32 -5.63
N VAL A 108 2.20 3.01 -6.32
CA VAL A 108 1.36 1.86 -6.02
C VAL A 108 1.54 0.82 -7.12
N ALA A 109 1.85 -0.41 -6.73
CA ALA A 109 1.95 -1.55 -7.63
C ALA A 109 0.65 -2.36 -7.63
N ILE A 110 0.38 -3.10 -8.70
CA ILE A 110 -0.69 -4.11 -8.73
C ILE A 110 -0.14 -5.36 -8.02
N GLY A 111 -0.91 -5.94 -7.10
CA GLY A 111 -0.53 -7.21 -6.50
C GLY A 111 -0.86 -8.41 -7.39
N GLU A 112 0.02 -9.42 -7.40
CA GLU A 112 -0.18 -10.71 -8.07
C GLU A 112 -0.69 -11.82 -7.14
N GLY A 113 -1.63 -12.69 -7.58
CA GLY A 113 -2.24 -13.72 -6.71
C GLY A 113 -1.40 -14.95 -6.36
N GLY A 114 -0.12 -14.96 -6.72
CA GLY A 114 0.90 -15.76 -6.02
C GLY A 114 1.44 -15.10 -4.74
N THR A 115 1.27 -13.78 -4.61
CA THR A 115 1.77 -12.90 -3.54
C THR A 115 0.62 -12.07 -2.91
N LEU A 116 0.96 -11.03 -2.14
CA LEU A 116 0.01 -10.19 -1.41
C LEU A 116 -0.77 -9.24 -2.33
N ASN A 117 -2.05 -9.51 -2.61
CA ASN A 117 -2.90 -8.57 -3.36
C ASN A 117 -3.55 -7.52 -2.45
N GLY A 118 -3.34 -6.22 -2.69
CA GLY A 118 -3.87 -5.16 -1.83
C GLY A 118 -3.04 -3.89 -1.93
N ASP A 119 -2.95 -3.14 -0.84
CA ASP A 119 -2.13 -1.92 -0.73
C ASP A 119 -0.62 -2.24 -0.90
N GLN A 120 -0.10 -2.18 -2.13
CA GLN A 120 1.32 -2.40 -2.44
C GLN A 120 2.03 -1.08 -2.74
N PHE A 121 2.77 -0.58 -1.76
CA PHE A 121 3.51 0.68 -1.90
C PHE A 121 4.98 0.42 -2.21
N LYS A 122 5.57 1.31 -3.01
CA LYS A 122 7.01 1.50 -3.10
C LYS A 122 7.36 2.87 -2.57
N ILE A 123 8.40 2.97 -1.74
CA ILE A 123 8.91 4.23 -1.19
C ILE A 123 10.35 4.40 -1.68
N ARG A 124 10.65 5.54 -2.32
CA ARG A 124 11.97 5.83 -2.93
C ARG A 124 12.45 4.74 -3.90
N GLY A 125 11.51 4.04 -4.53
CA GLY A 125 11.74 2.98 -5.51
C GLY A 125 11.92 1.57 -4.96
N PHE A 126 11.81 1.37 -3.65
CA PHE A 126 11.90 0.05 -3.03
C PHE A 126 10.55 -0.42 -2.51
N ASP A 127 10.30 -1.73 -2.54
CA ASP A 127 9.06 -2.32 -2.05
C ASP A 127 8.86 -2.10 -0.54
N SER A 128 7.63 -1.73 -0.18
CA SER A 128 7.15 -1.49 1.19
C SER A 128 5.82 -2.19 1.46
N LYS A 129 5.54 -3.30 0.74
CA LYS A 129 4.25 -4.04 0.82
C LYS A 129 3.95 -4.63 2.20
N ASP A 130 4.97 -4.96 2.98
CA ASP A 130 4.84 -5.51 4.34
C ASP A 130 5.08 -4.43 5.42
N ASP A 131 5.30 -3.18 5.02
CA ASP A 131 5.75 -2.07 5.87
C ASP A 131 4.63 -1.05 6.15
N VAL A 132 3.42 -1.58 6.39
CA VAL A 132 2.26 -0.79 6.82
C VAL A 132 1.98 -1.09 8.30
N TYR A 133 1.85 -0.03 9.08
CA TYR A 133 1.67 -0.04 10.52
C TYR A 133 0.43 0.77 10.87
N VAL A 134 -0.23 0.37 11.94
CA VAL A 134 -1.35 1.10 12.53
C VAL A 134 -0.91 1.43 13.94
N ASP A 135 -0.82 2.71 14.30
CA ASP A 135 -0.35 3.15 15.60
C ASP A 135 0.99 2.52 16.06
N GLY A 136 1.95 2.41 15.14
CA GLY A 136 3.28 1.85 15.40
C GLY A 136 3.36 0.32 15.48
N LEU A 137 2.24 -0.41 15.52
CA LEU A 137 2.22 -1.87 15.45
C LEU A 137 1.97 -2.35 14.02
N ARG A 138 2.62 -3.45 13.62
CA ARG A 138 2.51 -4.00 12.27
C ARG A 138 1.09 -4.44 11.97
N ASP A 139 0.60 -4.11 10.79
CA ASP A 139 -0.62 -4.70 10.26
C ASP A 139 -0.29 -5.97 9.46
N PHE A 140 -0.67 -7.12 10.01
CA PHE A 140 -0.41 -8.44 9.41
C PHE A 140 -1.39 -8.82 8.30
N GLY A 141 -2.43 -8.01 8.07
CA GLY A 141 -3.52 -8.28 7.16
C GLY A 141 -3.25 -7.87 5.72
N VAL A 142 -3.99 -8.50 4.80
CA VAL A 142 -3.90 -8.28 3.35
C VAL A 142 -5.28 -7.90 2.83
N TYR A 143 -5.58 -6.61 2.89
CA TYR A 143 -6.87 -6.02 2.53
C TYR A 143 -6.65 -4.55 2.12
N THR A 144 -7.67 -3.93 1.53
CA THR A 144 -7.65 -2.49 1.25
C THR A 144 -8.10 -1.74 2.50
N ARG A 145 -7.27 -0.82 2.99
CA ARG A 145 -7.57 -0.10 4.23
C ARG A 145 -8.38 1.16 3.98
N ASP A 146 -9.42 1.35 4.79
CA ASP A 146 -10.32 2.51 4.70
C ASP A 146 -9.91 3.61 5.70
N SER A 147 -10.09 4.88 5.31
CA SER A 147 -9.70 6.04 6.09
C SER A 147 -10.66 6.42 7.22
N PHE A 148 -11.82 5.78 7.35
CA PHE A 148 -12.86 6.20 8.32
C PHE A 148 -12.40 6.24 9.78
N ASN A 149 -11.41 5.41 10.13
CA ASN A 149 -10.83 5.34 11.47
C ASN A 149 -9.46 6.03 11.58
N TYR A 150 -9.05 6.85 10.61
CA TYR A 150 -7.75 7.53 10.64
C TYR A 150 -7.87 8.94 11.24
N GLU A 151 -6.98 9.24 12.19
CA GLU A 151 -6.70 10.60 12.63
C GLU A 151 -5.53 11.19 11.82
N GLU A 152 -4.59 10.34 11.39
CA GLU A 152 -3.38 10.75 10.68
C GLU A 152 -2.79 9.60 9.84
N VAL A 153 -2.12 9.94 8.74
CA VAL A 153 -1.23 9.05 7.98
C VAL A 153 0.16 9.64 7.95
N GLN A 154 1.14 8.89 8.45
CA GLN A 154 2.56 9.22 8.47
C GLN A 154 3.33 8.34 7.49
N VAL A 155 4.23 8.92 6.72
CA VAL A 155 5.16 8.19 5.84
C VAL A 155 6.58 8.50 6.27
N LEU A 156 7.24 7.51 6.86
CA LEU A 156 8.65 7.58 7.25
C LEU A 156 9.50 7.09 6.08
N LYS A 157 10.37 7.94 5.54
CA LYS A 157 11.12 7.63 4.31
C LYS A 157 12.56 7.24 4.59
N GLY A 158 13.02 6.21 3.91
CA GLY A 158 14.33 5.58 4.12
C GLY A 158 14.28 4.42 5.12
N PRO A 159 15.34 3.59 5.18
CA PRO A 159 15.46 2.46 6.09
C PRO A 159 15.06 2.76 7.54
N SER A 160 14.10 1.99 8.07
CA SER A 160 13.52 2.19 9.41
C SER A 160 13.53 0.93 10.28
N GLY A 161 14.43 -0.03 10.01
CA GLY A 161 14.49 -1.30 10.73
C GLY A 161 14.83 -1.15 12.22
N ALA A 162 15.46 -0.05 12.60
CA ALA A 162 15.65 0.31 14.01
C ALA A 162 14.30 0.41 14.74
N LEU A 163 13.30 1.03 14.12
CA LEU A 163 11.99 1.26 14.72
C LEU A 163 11.07 0.04 14.61
N PHE A 164 11.05 -0.59 13.43
CA PHE A 164 10.02 -1.57 13.09
C PHE A 164 10.53 -3.02 12.94
N GLY A 165 11.81 -3.26 13.21
CA GLY A 165 12.45 -4.56 13.05
C GLY A 165 12.62 -4.95 11.58
N ARG A 166 12.13 -6.14 11.21
CA ARG A 166 12.32 -6.67 9.85
C ARG A 166 11.69 -5.81 8.75
N GLY A 167 12.32 -5.75 7.58
CA GLY A 167 11.75 -5.09 6.39
C GLY A 167 12.16 -3.62 6.28
N THR A 168 11.24 -2.75 5.86
CA THR A 168 11.40 -1.28 5.76
C THR A 168 12.60 -0.82 4.95
N THR A 169 12.78 -1.34 3.72
CA THR A 169 13.91 -0.91 2.86
C THR A 169 13.75 0.53 2.38
N GLY A 170 12.57 0.85 1.83
CA GLY A 170 12.27 2.18 1.31
C GLY A 170 11.74 3.15 2.37
N GLY A 171 11.18 2.62 3.45
CA GLY A 171 10.43 3.37 4.45
C GLY A 171 9.32 2.53 5.08
N ALA A 172 8.45 3.21 5.82
CA ALA A 172 7.26 2.65 6.45
C ALA A 172 6.09 3.63 6.37
N ILE A 173 4.87 3.12 6.31
CA ILE A 173 3.64 3.90 6.41
C ILE A 173 2.98 3.56 7.73
N ASN A 174 2.68 4.57 8.55
CA ASN A 174 2.04 4.43 9.84
C ASN A 174 0.73 5.22 9.85
N THR A 175 -0.40 4.57 10.11
CA THR A 175 -1.70 5.24 10.26
C THR A 175 -2.06 5.34 11.74
N LEU A 176 -2.39 6.54 12.23
CA LEU A 176 -2.87 6.71 13.59
C LEU A 176 -4.39 6.56 13.63
N SER A 177 -4.86 5.67 14.51
CA SER A 177 -6.28 5.42 14.69
C SER A 177 -6.92 6.56 15.48
N LYS A 178 -8.19 6.85 15.21
CA LYS A 178 -9.03 7.71 16.05
C LYS A 178 -9.06 7.19 17.49
N ARG A 179 -8.86 8.08 18.47
CA ARG A 179 -8.89 7.76 19.91
C ARG A 179 -9.95 8.56 20.65
N PRO A 180 -10.46 8.03 21.78
CA PRO A 180 -11.33 8.77 22.68
C PRO A 180 -10.63 10.01 23.24
N LYS A 181 -11.36 11.11 23.34
CA LYS A 181 -10.89 12.38 23.91
C LYS A 181 -11.82 12.78 25.06
N LEU A 182 -11.35 13.60 26.01
CA LEU A 182 -12.19 14.13 27.10
C LEU A 182 -13.09 15.29 26.62
N GLU A 183 -13.74 15.11 25.47
CA GLU A 183 -14.64 16.05 24.84
C GLU A 183 -15.80 15.28 24.19
N ASP A 184 -16.99 15.88 24.21
CA ASP A 184 -18.15 15.33 23.52
C ASP A 184 -18.21 15.90 22.11
N PHE A 185 -18.33 15.02 21.11
CA PHE A 185 -18.69 15.45 19.77
C PHE A 185 -19.42 14.35 19.02
N ALA A 186 -20.22 14.75 18.03
CA ALA A 186 -20.78 13.82 17.05
C ALA A 186 -20.64 14.40 15.65
N SER A 187 -20.36 13.55 14.66
CA SER A 187 -20.39 13.95 13.26
C SER A 187 -20.97 12.87 12.37
N ALA A 188 -21.60 13.31 11.29
CA ALA A 188 -22.09 12.46 10.23
C ALA A 188 -21.76 13.10 8.88
N ASP A 189 -21.28 12.32 7.92
CA ASP A 189 -21.02 12.76 6.56
C ASP A 189 -21.62 11.76 5.57
N VAL A 190 -22.34 12.26 4.56
CA VAL A 190 -22.86 11.48 3.44
C VAL A 190 -22.29 12.02 2.14
N TYR A 191 -21.99 11.12 1.20
CA TYR A 191 -21.36 11.42 -0.07
C TYR A 191 -22.14 10.74 -1.19
N ALA A 192 -22.33 11.44 -2.31
CA ALA A 192 -22.92 10.92 -3.52
C ALA A 192 -22.22 11.51 -4.76
N GLY A 193 -21.97 10.69 -5.79
CA GLY A 193 -21.27 11.16 -6.99
C GLY A 193 -21.47 10.24 -8.21
N ASN A 194 -20.91 10.67 -9.34
CA ASN A 194 -20.87 9.83 -10.54
C ASN A 194 -19.99 8.58 -10.30
N GLY A 195 -20.05 7.61 -11.22
CA GLY A 195 -19.38 6.32 -11.02
C GLY A 195 -20.03 5.47 -9.92
N ARG A 196 -21.32 5.70 -9.61
CA ARG A 196 -22.09 5.00 -8.55
C ARG A 196 -21.40 5.11 -7.20
N TYR A 197 -20.94 6.31 -6.84
CA TYR A 197 -20.25 6.56 -5.57
C TYR A 197 -21.26 6.98 -4.50
N TYR A 198 -21.39 6.17 -3.44
CA TYR A 198 -22.21 6.47 -2.26
C TYR A 198 -21.44 6.08 -1.01
N ARG A 199 -21.37 6.99 -0.02
CA ARG A 199 -20.67 6.72 1.24
C ARG A 199 -21.35 7.44 2.39
N ALA A 200 -21.35 6.82 3.55
CA ALA A 200 -21.84 7.38 4.79
C ALA A 200 -20.84 7.10 5.92
N LEU A 201 -20.60 8.11 6.75
CA LEU A 201 -19.73 8.07 7.91
C LEU A 201 -20.48 8.60 9.12
N ALA A 202 -20.24 8.00 10.28
CA ALA A 202 -20.65 8.53 11.57
C ALA A 202 -19.48 8.41 12.56
N ASP A 203 -19.29 9.38 13.44
CA ASP A 203 -18.22 9.40 14.44
C ASP A 203 -18.74 10.11 15.68
N VAL A 204 -18.71 9.42 16.82
CA VAL A 204 -19.25 9.92 18.09
C VAL A 204 -18.21 9.66 19.16
N ASP A 205 -17.84 10.71 19.90
CA ASP A 205 -17.01 10.63 21.10
C ASP A 205 -17.81 11.15 22.29
N ARG A 206 -17.67 10.47 23.42
CA ARG A 206 -18.38 10.78 24.65
C ARG A 206 -17.45 10.64 25.85
N ARG A 207 -17.38 11.70 26.63
CA ARG A 207 -16.82 11.70 27.98
C ARG A 207 -17.76 10.89 28.88
N LEU A 208 -17.24 9.81 29.47
CA LEU A 208 -17.98 8.91 30.39
C LEU A 208 -17.72 9.24 31.86
N GLY A 209 -16.69 10.03 32.15
CA GLY A 209 -16.30 10.46 33.49
C GLY A 209 -15.20 11.51 33.43
N GLU A 210 -14.53 11.77 34.56
CA GLU A 210 -13.48 12.79 34.60
C GLU A 210 -12.25 12.44 33.76
N THR A 211 -11.89 11.15 33.74
CA THR A 211 -10.69 10.61 33.08
C THR A 211 -11.01 9.46 32.13
N THR A 212 -12.29 9.29 31.77
CA THR A 212 -12.77 8.19 30.93
C THR A 212 -13.57 8.72 29.75
N ALA A 213 -13.30 8.21 28.55
CA ALA A 213 -14.03 8.53 27.33
C ALA A 213 -14.17 7.30 26.42
N ALA A 214 -15.18 7.31 25.56
CA ALA A 214 -15.38 6.29 24.54
C ALA A 214 -15.75 6.91 23.19
N ARG A 215 -15.25 6.30 22.12
CA ARG A 215 -15.46 6.75 20.74
C ARG A 215 -15.93 5.61 19.85
N VAL A 216 -16.88 5.88 18.97
CA VAL A 216 -17.39 4.94 17.96
C VAL A 216 -17.40 5.63 16.60
N ALA A 217 -16.74 5.01 15.61
CA ALA A 217 -16.75 5.43 14.22
C ALA A 217 -17.35 4.32 13.34
N LEU A 218 -18.27 4.68 12.44
CA LEU A 218 -18.97 3.77 11.53
C LEU A 218 -18.78 4.23 10.09
N MET A 219 -18.76 3.27 9.17
CA MET A 219 -18.65 3.53 7.75
C MET A 219 -19.49 2.53 6.94
N ALA A 220 -20.16 3.04 5.92
CA ALA A 220 -20.76 2.25 4.85
C ALA A 220 -20.44 2.92 3.51
N SER A 221 -20.02 2.14 2.52
CA SER A 221 -19.54 2.63 1.23
C SER A 221 -19.96 1.67 0.12
N SER A 222 -20.49 2.22 -0.95
CA SER A 222 -20.81 1.51 -2.19
C SER A 222 -20.32 2.35 -3.35
N THR A 223 -19.26 1.90 -4.02
CA THR A 223 -18.55 2.72 -5.01
C THR A 223 -18.25 1.91 -6.27
N GLY A 224 -18.48 2.48 -7.44
CA GLY A 224 -17.81 2.08 -8.67
C GLY A 224 -16.57 2.95 -8.93
N VAL A 225 -16.06 2.89 -10.15
CA VAL A 225 -14.98 3.77 -10.62
C VAL A 225 -15.49 4.47 -11.88
N ALA A 226 -15.35 5.81 -11.95
CA ALA A 226 -15.78 6.57 -13.12
C ALA A 226 -14.98 6.14 -14.36
N ASP A 227 -15.71 5.93 -15.47
CA ASP A 227 -15.17 5.49 -16.77
C ASP A 227 -14.38 4.18 -16.70
N ARG A 228 -14.79 3.28 -15.82
CA ARG A 228 -14.20 1.95 -15.59
C ARG A 228 -15.34 0.95 -15.43
N ASP A 229 -15.58 0.16 -16.47
CA ASP A 229 -16.71 -0.75 -16.48
C ASP A 229 -16.53 -1.86 -15.46
N MET A 230 -17.65 -2.40 -14.99
CA MET A 230 -17.71 -3.61 -14.15
C MET A 230 -17.10 -3.46 -12.75
N ILE A 231 -16.26 -2.47 -12.46
CA ILE A 231 -15.65 -2.32 -11.14
C ILE A 231 -16.67 -1.84 -10.10
N TYR A 232 -16.70 -2.52 -8.97
CA TYR A 232 -17.48 -2.15 -7.79
C TYR A 232 -16.73 -2.50 -6.51
N SER A 233 -17.04 -1.79 -5.43
CA SER A 233 -16.63 -2.09 -4.05
C SER A 233 -17.79 -1.76 -3.12
N HIS A 234 -18.12 -2.70 -2.24
CA HIS A 234 -19.09 -2.54 -1.17
C HIS A 234 -18.38 -2.81 0.14
N ARG A 235 -18.26 -1.79 0.98
CA ARG A 235 -17.51 -1.86 2.23
C ARG A 235 -18.35 -1.33 3.37
N TRP A 236 -18.22 -1.95 4.53
CA TRP A 236 -18.68 -1.37 5.78
C TRP A 236 -17.66 -1.64 6.88
N GLY A 237 -17.65 -0.79 7.90
CA GLY A 237 -16.73 -0.93 9.01
C GLY A 237 -17.26 -0.26 10.27
N ALA A 238 -16.80 -0.75 11.41
CA ALA A 238 -17.07 -0.20 12.71
C ALA A 238 -15.78 -0.21 13.54
N ALA A 239 -15.47 0.92 14.17
CA ALA A 239 -14.38 1.05 15.10
C ALA A 239 -14.95 1.57 16.43
N ALA A 240 -14.59 0.94 17.53
CA ALA A 240 -14.98 1.36 18.87
C ALA A 240 -13.76 1.38 19.77
N ALA A 241 -13.64 2.39 20.62
CA ALA A 241 -12.56 2.52 21.57
C ALA A 241 -13.05 3.09 22.90
N VAL A 242 -12.44 2.65 23.99
CA VAL A 242 -12.62 3.21 25.34
C VAL A 242 -11.25 3.48 25.95
N ALA A 243 -11.10 4.61 26.60
CA ALA A 243 -9.89 4.98 27.33
C ALA A 243 -10.25 5.44 28.74
N THR A 244 -9.40 5.09 29.71
CA THR A 244 -9.54 5.45 31.12
C THR A 244 -8.22 5.94 31.69
N GLY A 245 -8.28 6.74 32.76
CA GLY A 245 -7.13 7.40 33.35
C GLY A 245 -6.53 8.51 32.48
N LEU A 246 -7.26 9.02 31.49
CA LEU A 246 -6.84 10.13 30.63
C LEU A 246 -6.44 11.34 31.48
N GLY A 247 -5.23 11.87 31.23
CA GLY A 247 -4.68 12.99 32.01
C GLY A 247 -4.06 12.60 33.35
N THR A 248 -4.07 11.32 33.73
CA THR A 248 -3.42 10.81 34.94
C THR A 248 -2.09 10.11 34.62
N ASP A 249 -1.34 9.74 35.66
CA ASP A 249 -0.09 8.98 35.52
C ASP A 249 -0.31 7.59 34.91
N THR A 250 -1.51 6.99 35.02
CA THR A 250 -1.80 5.67 34.43
C THR A 250 -2.94 5.78 33.44
N GLN A 251 -2.64 5.51 32.16
CA GLN A 251 -3.63 5.56 31.09
C GLN A 251 -3.77 4.19 30.45
N ALA A 252 -4.99 3.75 30.21
CA ALA A 252 -5.27 2.52 29.50
C ALA A 252 -6.32 2.75 28.42
N SER A 253 -6.13 2.16 27.25
CA SER A 253 -7.12 2.19 26.17
C SER A 253 -7.29 0.83 25.51
N LEU A 254 -8.54 0.49 25.18
CA LEU A 254 -8.91 -0.69 24.41
C LEU A 254 -9.64 -0.22 23.16
N SER A 255 -9.22 -0.71 22.00
CA SER A 255 -9.86 -0.43 20.71
C SER A 255 -10.13 -1.71 19.94
N TYR A 256 -11.24 -1.70 19.20
CA TYR A 256 -11.64 -2.76 18.28
C TYR A 256 -12.01 -2.15 16.92
N LEU A 257 -11.56 -2.78 15.84
CA LEU A 257 -11.91 -2.45 14.47
C LEU A 257 -12.44 -3.71 13.78
N HIS A 258 -13.60 -3.59 13.15
CA HIS A 258 -14.12 -4.52 12.15
C HIS A 258 -14.23 -3.82 10.80
N GLN A 259 -13.75 -4.45 9.74
CA GLN A 259 -13.97 -3.99 8.36
C GLN A 259 -14.27 -5.17 7.44
N HIS A 260 -15.36 -5.06 6.70
CA HIS A 260 -15.75 -6.00 5.64
C HIS A 260 -15.71 -5.29 4.28
N ASP A 261 -15.11 -5.92 3.27
CA ASP A 261 -15.11 -5.44 1.88
C ASP A 261 -15.50 -6.60 0.95
N ARG A 262 -16.38 -6.30 -0.01
CA ARG A 262 -16.68 -7.14 -1.16
C ARG A 262 -16.56 -6.28 -2.41
N ARG A 263 -15.57 -6.58 -3.24
CA ARG A 263 -15.26 -5.82 -4.45
C ARG A 263 -14.95 -6.72 -5.64
N ARG A 264 -14.97 -6.15 -6.84
CA ARG A 264 -14.37 -6.76 -8.03
C ARG A 264 -12.93 -6.26 -8.18
N PRO A 265 -11.91 -7.15 -8.16
CA PRO A 265 -10.54 -6.72 -8.38
C PRO A 265 -10.34 -6.18 -9.80
N ASP A 266 -9.57 -5.11 -9.94
CA ASP A 266 -9.15 -4.56 -11.24
C ASP A 266 -7.65 -4.80 -11.44
N TYR A 267 -7.31 -5.57 -12.46
CA TYR A 267 -5.93 -5.79 -12.90
C TYR A 267 -5.53 -4.88 -14.06
N GLY A 268 -6.46 -4.06 -14.54
CA GLY A 268 -6.22 -3.05 -15.54
C GLY A 268 -6.12 -3.64 -16.94
N ILE A 269 -5.37 -2.94 -17.78
CA ILE A 269 -5.20 -3.22 -19.19
C ILE A 269 -3.77 -3.67 -19.47
N ILE A 270 -3.60 -4.51 -20.48
CA ILE A 270 -2.29 -5.03 -20.89
C ILE A 270 -1.40 -3.94 -21.49
N ILE A 271 -0.09 -4.05 -21.24
CA ILE A 271 0.97 -3.31 -21.91
C ILE A 271 1.40 -4.09 -23.14
N VAL A 272 1.20 -3.51 -24.32
CA VAL A 272 1.51 -4.13 -25.62
C VAL A 272 2.65 -3.40 -26.29
N GLN A 273 3.42 -4.12 -27.10
CA GLN A 273 4.53 -3.59 -27.87
C GLN A 273 4.08 -3.49 -29.32
N ARG A 274 4.05 -2.28 -29.89
CA ARG A 274 3.78 -2.13 -31.33
C ARG A 274 4.90 -2.84 -32.13
N PRO A 275 4.60 -3.55 -33.23
CA PRO A 275 5.62 -4.20 -34.05
C PRO A 275 6.72 -3.22 -34.47
N GLY A 276 7.98 -3.57 -34.22
CA GLY A 276 9.15 -2.74 -34.54
C GLY A 276 9.58 -1.77 -33.43
N ASP A 277 8.72 -1.45 -32.46
CA ASP A 277 9.07 -0.56 -31.35
C ASP A 277 9.86 -1.30 -30.27
N LEU A 278 10.74 -0.58 -29.55
CA LEU A 278 11.37 -1.11 -28.33
C LEU A 278 10.54 -0.84 -27.06
N ILE A 279 9.77 0.24 -27.08
CA ILE A 279 8.97 0.70 -25.95
C ILE A 279 7.56 0.14 -26.07
N ALA A 280 7.10 -0.54 -25.02
CA ALA A 280 5.74 -1.01 -24.88
C ALA A 280 4.96 -0.13 -23.91
N LEU A 281 3.74 0.26 -24.28
CA LEU A 281 2.85 1.10 -23.49
C LEU A 281 1.52 0.37 -23.20
N PRO A 282 0.75 0.81 -22.19
CA PRO A 282 -0.61 0.32 -22.00
C PRO A 282 -1.41 0.45 -23.31
N ALA A 283 -2.22 -0.56 -23.64
CA ALA A 283 -2.91 -0.61 -24.93
C ALA A 283 -3.81 0.62 -25.20
N SER A 284 -4.34 1.26 -24.15
CA SER A 284 -5.13 2.48 -24.26
C SER A 284 -4.36 3.72 -24.73
N GLU A 285 -3.02 3.66 -24.78
CA GLU A 285 -2.20 4.73 -25.35
C GLU A 285 -2.15 4.71 -26.88
N TYR A 286 -2.60 3.63 -27.52
CA TYR A 286 -2.43 3.43 -28.96
C TYR A 286 -3.68 3.65 -29.82
N GLY A 287 -4.86 3.84 -29.21
CA GLY A 287 -6.11 3.99 -29.97
C GLY A 287 -6.57 2.72 -30.69
N VAL A 288 -6.19 1.55 -30.18
CA VAL A 288 -6.43 0.22 -30.78
C VAL A 288 -7.71 -0.46 -30.27
N GLY A 289 -8.73 0.33 -29.87
CA GLY A 289 -9.99 -0.19 -29.35
C GLY A 289 -9.93 -0.74 -27.90
N VAL A 290 -8.81 -0.54 -27.20
CA VAL A 290 -8.72 -0.73 -25.74
C VAL A 290 -8.81 0.65 -25.10
N GLU A 291 -9.81 0.85 -24.25
CA GLU A 291 -10.15 2.17 -23.71
C GLU A 291 -9.94 2.24 -22.19
N ARG A 292 -10.11 3.44 -21.62
CA ARG A 292 -10.16 3.62 -20.16
C ARG A 292 -11.34 2.83 -19.56
N SER A 293 -12.44 2.64 -20.26
CA SER A 293 -13.59 1.86 -19.79
C SER A 293 -13.31 0.36 -19.70
N SER A 294 -12.38 -0.17 -20.51
CA SER A 294 -12.20 -1.62 -20.70
C SER A 294 -11.84 -2.37 -19.42
N PHE A 295 -12.65 -3.40 -19.12
CA PHE A 295 -12.41 -4.38 -18.08
C PHE A 295 -12.06 -5.74 -18.71
N LEU A 296 -10.83 -6.21 -18.49
CA LEU A 296 -10.29 -7.44 -19.09
C LEU A 296 -10.46 -8.68 -18.20
N GLY A 297 -11.26 -8.59 -17.14
CA GLY A 297 -11.57 -9.70 -16.24
C GLY A 297 -12.95 -10.30 -16.48
N PHE A 298 -13.35 -11.23 -15.60
CA PHE A 298 -14.64 -11.90 -15.70
C PHE A 298 -15.67 -11.34 -14.70
N ARG A 299 -16.95 -11.55 -15.00
CA ARG A 299 -18.05 -11.08 -14.14
C ARG A 299 -17.99 -11.68 -12.73
N ASP A 300 -17.51 -12.90 -12.58
CA ASP A 300 -17.45 -13.58 -11.29
C ASP A 300 -16.18 -13.27 -10.47
N ASP A 301 -15.27 -12.45 -11.02
CA ASP A 301 -14.11 -11.95 -10.25
C ASP A 301 -14.58 -11.23 -8.99
N ARG A 302 -13.99 -11.61 -7.86
CA ARG A 302 -14.43 -11.20 -6.53
C ARG A 302 -13.30 -11.26 -5.51
N ASP A 303 -13.15 -10.19 -4.77
CA ASP A 303 -12.30 -10.08 -3.58
C ASP A 303 -13.18 -9.78 -2.38
N VAL A 304 -13.15 -10.66 -1.39
CA VAL A 304 -13.89 -10.52 -0.13
C VAL A 304 -12.90 -10.55 1.00
N THR A 305 -12.89 -9.52 1.85
CA THR A 305 -12.00 -9.45 3.01
C THR A 305 -12.75 -9.10 4.27
N ASP A 306 -12.37 -9.73 5.38
CA ASP A 306 -12.74 -9.35 6.74
C ASP A 306 -11.47 -9.06 7.53
N ALA A 307 -11.47 -7.96 8.28
CA ALA A 307 -10.41 -7.61 9.23
C ALA A 307 -11.02 -7.31 10.60
N ASP A 308 -10.59 -8.06 11.61
CA ASP A 308 -10.93 -7.87 13.02
C ASP A 308 -9.64 -7.56 13.80
N ILE A 309 -9.52 -6.38 14.38
CA ILE A 309 -8.30 -5.93 15.07
C ILE A 309 -8.65 -5.42 16.46
N VAL A 310 -8.03 -5.99 17.49
CA VAL A 310 -8.13 -5.54 18.89
C VAL A 310 -6.77 -5.00 19.33
N THR A 311 -6.75 -3.80 19.91
CA THR A 311 -5.53 -3.19 20.46
C THR A 311 -5.76 -2.75 21.90
N LEU A 312 -4.91 -3.21 22.81
CA LEU A 312 -4.80 -2.75 24.19
C LEU A 312 -3.52 -1.92 24.32
N ARG A 313 -3.62 -0.73 24.90
CA ARG A 313 -2.46 0.08 25.27
C ARG A 313 -2.52 0.50 26.70
N VAL A 314 -1.39 0.43 27.37
CA VAL A 314 -1.22 0.85 28.75
C VAL A 314 0.03 1.72 28.85
N SER A 315 -0.10 2.88 29.48
CA SER A 315 1.00 3.76 29.84
C SER A 315 0.97 4.05 31.33
N HIS A 316 2.12 4.03 31.98
CA HIS A 316 2.28 4.37 33.38
C HIS A 316 3.51 5.24 33.60
N ARG A 317 3.32 6.46 34.08
CA ARG A 317 4.38 7.35 34.55
C ARG A 317 4.71 6.99 36.00
N ALA A 318 5.73 6.17 36.17
CA ALA A 318 6.17 5.71 37.49
C ALA A 318 6.87 6.82 38.29
N SER A 319 7.49 7.78 37.61
CA SER A 319 8.08 8.99 38.19
C SER A 319 8.21 10.07 37.14
N GLU A 320 8.75 11.24 37.50
CA GLU A 320 9.05 12.31 36.53
C GLU A 320 10.07 11.93 35.45
N HIS A 321 10.84 10.87 35.70
CA HIS A 321 11.94 10.42 34.86
C HIS A 321 11.67 9.08 34.19
N LEU A 322 10.62 8.35 34.60
CA LEU A 322 10.38 6.98 34.16
C LEU A 322 8.94 6.77 33.72
N THR A 323 8.78 6.40 32.45
CA THR A 323 7.48 6.04 31.87
C THR A 323 7.55 4.65 31.25
N PHE A 324 6.59 3.79 31.59
CA PHE A 324 6.40 2.50 30.96
C PHE A 324 5.26 2.58 29.95
N THR A 325 5.40 1.88 28.83
CA THR A 325 4.31 1.65 27.88
C THR A 325 4.26 0.18 27.49
N SER A 326 3.07 -0.35 27.24
CA SER A 326 2.86 -1.67 26.65
C SER A 326 1.70 -1.62 25.67
N ASP A 327 2.01 -1.87 24.41
CA ASP A 327 1.07 -1.86 23.30
C ASP A 327 0.91 -3.28 22.77
N THR A 328 -0.29 -3.84 22.89
CA THR A 328 -0.61 -5.20 22.45
C THR A 328 -1.68 -5.15 21.38
N ARG A 329 -1.46 -5.84 20.26
CA ARG A 329 -2.45 -6.00 19.19
C ARG A 329 -2.62 -7.44 18.79
N TYR A 330 -3.87 -7.87 18.69
CA TYR A 330 -4.26 -9.09 18.00
C TYR A 330 -5.12 -8.74 16.79
N GLY A 331 -4.75 -9.27 15.62
CA GLY A 331 -5.52 -9.12 14.39
C GLY A 331 -5.89 -10.49 13.82
N ARG A 332 -7.11 -10.62 13.30
CA ARG A 332 -7.60 -11.77 12.54
C ARG A 332 -8.12 -11.27 11.19
N TYR A 333 -7.72 -11.97 10.14
CA TYR A 333 -8.03 -11.59 8.78
C TYR A 333 -8.55 -12.80 8.01
N ARG A 334 -9.57 -12.59 7.17
CA ARG A 334 -10.06 -13.58 6.23
C ARG A 334 -10.11 -12.98 4.85
N ARG A 335 -9.85 -13.81 3.85
CA ARG A 335 -9.99 -13.39 2.47
C ARG A 335 -10.43 -14.53 1.57
N TYR A 336 -11.34 -14.23 0.66
CA TYR A 336 -11.60 -15.04 -0.52
C TYR A 336 -11.24 -14.21 -1.74
N PHE A 337 -10.42 -14.76 -2.63
CA PHE A 337 -9.92 -14.04 -3.78
C PHE A 337 -10.04 -14.86 -5.06
N GLN A 338 -10.78 -14.30 -6.01
CA GLN A 338 -10.94 -14.76 -7.38
C GLN A 338 -10.71 -13.56 -8.29
N TYR A 339 -9.82 -13.72 -9.26
CA TYR A 339 -9.34 -12.62 -10.07
C TYR A 339 -8.91 -13.13 -11.43
N THR A 340 -8.92 -12.24 -12.42
CA THR A 340 -8.47 -12.51 -13.77
C THR A 340 -7.41 -11.51 -14.19
N THR A 341 -6.36 -12.02 -14.83
CA THR A 341 -5.29 -11.20 -15.40
C THR A 341 -5.13 -11.59 -16.86
N LEU A 342 -4.84 -10.61 -17.71
CA LEU A 342 -4.47 -10.88 -19.10
C LEU A 342 -2.95 -10.77 -19.18
N ASP A 343 -2.28 -11.91 -19.08
CA ASP A 343 -0.82 -11.96 -18.91
C ASP A 343 -0.07 -12.04 -20.24
N GLN A 344 -0.76 -12.46 -21.30
CA GLN A 344 -0.15 -12.78 -22.58
C GLN A 344 -0.87 -12.10 -23.75
N CYS A 345 -0.10 -11.41 -24.58
CA CYS A 345 -0.47 -11.06 -25.96
C CYS A 345 0.68 -11.50 -26.86
N THR A 346 0.44 -12.56 -27.64
CA THR A 346 1.43 -13.13 -28.55
C THR A 346 1.76 -12.19 -29.71
N ALA A 347 2.71 -12.56 -30.57
CA ALA A 347 2.99 -11.81 -31.80
C ALA A 347 1.75 -11.75 -32.72
N ALA A 348 0.95 -12.82 -32.77
CA ALA A 348 -0.31 -12.85 -33.52
C ALA A 348 -1.35 -11.90 -32.92
N CYS A 349 -1.52 -11.93 -31.59
CA CYS A 349 -2.37 -10.98 -30.87
C CYS A 349 -1.95 -9.53 -31.14
N THR A 350 -0.65 -9.26 -31.10
CA THR A 350 -0.11 -7.92 -31.36
C THR A 350 -0.33 -7.51 -32.81
N ALA A 351 -0.10 -8.40 -33.79
CA ALA A 351 -0.36 -8.11 -35.19
C ALA A 351 -1.84 -7.77 -35.42
N ALA A 352 -2.76 -8.58 -34.87
CA ALA A 352 -4.20 -8.33 -34.91
C ALA A 352 -4.60 -7.01 -34.24
N LEU A 353 -3.95 -6.62 -33.15
CA LEU A 353 -4.28 -5.37 -32.45
C LEU A 353 -3.87 -4.12 -33.26
N PHE A 354 -2.89 -4.24 -34.16
CA PHE A 354 -2.29 -3.13 -34.89
C PHE A 354 -2.48 -3.20 -36.42
N ASP A 355 -3.24 -4.16 -36.95
CA ASP A 355 -3.48 -4.30 -38.39
C ASP A 355 -4.49 -3.27 -38.92
N GLY A 356 -5.31 -2.69 -38.04
CA GLY A 356 -6.35 -1.72 -38.39
C GLY A 356 -7.59 -2.33 -39.04
N ASP A 357 -7.70 -3.66 -39.06
CA ASP A 357 -8.85 -4.37 -39.62
C ASP A 357 -9.88 -4.66 -38.50
N PRO A 358 -11.06 -4.02 -38.52
CA PRO A 358 -12.10 -4.28 -37.52
C PRO A 358 -12.67 -5.70 -37.58
N ALA A 359 -12.38 -6.49 -38.62
CA ALA A 359 -12.73 -7.90 -38.70
C ALA A 359 -11.74 -8.82 -37.96
N THR A 360 -10.53 -8.35 -37.63
CA THR A 360 -9.54 -9.14 -36.88
C THR A 360 -9.75 -8.98 -35.38
N GLU A 361 -9.96 -10.10 -34.68
CA GLU A 361 -10.13 -10.09 -33.22
C GLU A 361 -8.79 -10.42 -32.52
N ALA A 362 -8.30 -9.48 -31.71
CA ALA A 362 -7.09 -9.66 -30.92
C ALA A 362 -7.38 -10.44 -29.63
N PHE A 363 -6.91 -11.69 -29.57
CA PHE A 363 -7.06 -12.56 -28.40
C PHE A 363 -5.80 -12.58 -27.54
N GLY A 364 -5.97 -12.23 -26.26
CA GLY A 364 -4.99 -12.45 -25.21
C GLY A 364 -5.16 -13.81 -24.52
N GLY A 365 -4.15 -14.22 -23.78
CA GLY A 365 -4.21 -15.37 -22.89
C GLY A 365 -4.45 -14.94 -21.44
N ILE A 366 -5.39 -15.62 -20.76
CA ILE A 366 -5.68 -15.38 -19.35
C ILE A 366 -4.61 -16.02 -18.45
N GLY A 367 -4.00 -15.21 -17.59
CA GLY A 367 -3.03 -15.68 -16.60
C GLY A 367 -3.57 -15.66 -15.17
N GLY A 368 -2.64 -15.70 -14.22
CA GLY A 368 -2.93 -15.77 -12.78
C GLY A 368 -3.19 -17.19 -12.24
N SER A 369 -3.01 -17.33 -10.92
CA SER A 369 -3.26 -18.56 -10.16
C SER A 369 -4.74 -18.81 -9.86
N SER A 370 -5.06 -20.02 -9.38
CA SER A 370 -6.42 -20.39 -8.98
C SER A 370 -7.00 -19.46 -7.91
N PRO A 371 -8.34 -19.35 -7.80
CA PRO A 371 -8.98 -18.70 -6.66
C PRO A 371 -8.47 -19.29 -5.34
N TYR A 372 -8.44 -18.51 -4.27
CA TYR A 372 -7.99 -18.99 -2.97
C TYR A 372 -8.80 -18.45 -1.81
N GLY A 373 -8.89 -19.26 -0.76
CA GLY A 373 -9.26 -18.85 0.59
C GLY A 373 -8.02 -18.62 1.44
N MET A 374 -8.07 -17.62 2.32
CA MET A 374 -6.99 -17.28 3.24
C MET A 374 -7.54 -16.93 4.61
N ARG A 375 -6.86 -17.40 5.65
CA ARG A 375 -7.08 -17.04 7.05
C ARG A 375 -5.74 -16.67 7.65
N ALA A 376 -5.63 -15.46 8.18
CA ALA A 376 -4.41 -15.00 8.84
C ALA A 376 -4.73 -14.49 10.23
N SER A 377 -3.74 -14.57 11.11
CA SER A 377 -3.78 -13.92 12.42
C SER A 377 -2.40 -13.43 12.81
N GLY A 378 -2.34 -12.33 13.54
CA GLY A 378 -1.09 -11.81 14.09
C GLY A 378 -1.28 -11.30 15.50
N LEU A 379 -0.29 -11.55 16.36
CA LEU A 379 -0.17 -10.97 17.69
C LEU A 379 1.15 -10.20 17.74
N GLN A 380 1.12 -8.96 18.23
CA GLN A 380 2.31 -8.20 18.54
C GLN A 380 2.18 -7.54 19.92
N ASN A 381 3.24 -7.56 20.71
CA ASN A 381 3.39 -6.73 21.90
C ASN A 381 4.69 -5.94 21.81
N ILE A 382 4.63 -4.63 22.01
CA ILE A 382 5.80 -3.78 22.20
C ILE A 382 5.71 -3.20 23.61
N THR A 383 6.71 -3.46 24.43
CA THR A 383 6.81 -2.90 25.78
C THR A 383 8.06 -2.05 25.87
N THR A 384 7.93 -0.81 26.35
CA THR A 384 9.06 0.11 26.48
C THR A 384 9.14 0.73 27.87
N ALA A 385 10.37 1.07 28.27
CA ALA A 385 10.68 1.91 29.41
C ALA A 385 11.45 3.13 28.88
N ARG A 386 10.85 4.31 29.04
CA ARG A 386 11.46 5.59 28.73
C ARG A 386 12.05 6.19 30.01
N ILE A 387 13.31 6.57 29.94
CA ILE A 387 14.10 7.15 31.02
C ILE A 387 14.59 8.52 30.57
N ASP A 388 14.04 9.57 31.16
CA ASP A 388 14.46 10.96 30.96
C ASP A 388 15.33 11.37 32.15
N GLY A 389 16.61 11.72 31.92
CA GLY A 389 17.52 12.02 33.02
C GLY A 389 18.80 12.72 32.59
N ALA A 390 19.79 12.78 33.49
CA ALA A 390 21.15 13.18 33.17
C ALA A 390 22.13 12.03 33.47
N ILE A 391 22.93 11.64 32.47
CA ILE A 391 24.00 10.65 32.60
C ILE A 391 25.32 11.39 32.39
N GLY A 392 26.18 11.39 33.42
CA GLY A 392 27.47 12.08 33.36
C GLY A 392 27.35 13.61 33.20
N GLY A 393 26.28 14.21 33.70
CA GLY A 393 26.01 15.67 33.62
C GLY A 393 25.41 16.14 32.30
N LEU A 394 25.23 15.24 31.31
CA LEU A 394 24.56 15.52 30.05
C LEU A 394 23.11 15.05 30.11
N ARG A 395 22.19 15.88 29.60
CA ARG A 395 20.79 15.48 29.45
C ARG A 395 20.71 14.29 28.49
N ASN A 396 19.96 13.27 28.87
CA ASN A 396 19.72 12.08 28.08
C ASN A 396 18.24 11.68 28.09
N GLN A 397 17.82 11.00 27.03
CA GLN A 397 16.51 10.38 26.91
C GLN A 397 16.71 9.00 26.30
N ALA A 398 16.68 7.99 27.15
CA ALA A 398 16.83 6.60 26.76
C ALA A 398 15.46 5.92 26.66
N VAL A 399 15.28 5.08 25.65
CA VAL A 399 14.12 4.17 25.55
C VAL A 399 14.65 2.77 25.34
N LEU A 400 14.34 1.89 26.28
CA LEU A 400 14.59 0.46 26.17
C LEU A 400 13.28 -0.23 25.81
N GLY A 401 13.33 -1.24 24.95
CA GLY A 401 12.11 -1.96 24.61
C GLY A 401 12.32 -3.38 24.11
N PHE A 402 11.23 -4.14 24.22
CA PHE A 402 11.09 -5.48 23.68
C PHE A 402 9.89 -5.51 22.73
N ASP A 403 10.04 -6.20 21.62
CA ASP A 403 9.02 -6.37 20.59
C ASP A 403 8.88 -7.86 20.29
N LEU A 404 7.72 -8.43 20.61
CA LEU A 404 7.39 -9.80 20.31
C LEU A 404 6.28 -9.82 19.28
N SER A 405 6.49 -10.49 18.15
CA SER A 405 5.43 -10.73 17.17
C SER A 405 5.34 -12.19 16.76
N ARG A 406 4.11 -12.65 16.52
CA ARG A 406 3.81 -13.96 15.93
C ARG A 406 2.70 -13.82 14.91
N GLN A 407 2.93 -14.29 13.69
CA GLN A 407 1.98 -14.30 12.59
C GLN A 407 1.76 -15.73 12.12
N VAL A 408 0.51 -16.06 11.79
CA VAL A 408 0.10 -17.32 11.18
C VAL A 408 -0.74 -17.01 9.95
N ASN A 409 -0.52 -17.75 8.86
CA ASN A 409 -1.29 -17.62 7.63
C ASN A 409 -1.57 -18.99 7.03
N ASP A 410 -2.85 -19.33 6.92
CA ASP A 410 -3.34 -20.52 6.23
C ASP A 410 -3.95 -20.08 4.89
N LYS A 411 -3.45 -20.61 3.78
CA LYS A 411 -3.92 -20.33 2.42
C LYS A 411 -4.26 -21.63 1.71
N ALA A 412 -5.39 -21.65 1.00
CA ALA A 412 -5.88 -22.80 0.24
C ALA A 412 -6.35 -22.37 -1.14
N PHE A 413 -5.68 -22.84 -2.20
CA PHE A 413 -6.08 -22.64 -3.58
C PHE A 413 -7.17 -23.64 -3.97
N LEU A 414 -8.27 -23.12 -4.48
CA LEU A 414 -9.45 -23.86 -4.85
C LEU A 414 -9.35 -24.32 -6.30
N ALA A 415 -9.77 -25.55 -6.56
CA ALA A 415 -9.92 -26.06 -7.92
C ALA A 415 -11.07 -25.35 -8.64
N TYR A 416 -10.99 -25.32 -9.98
CA TYR A 416 -12.02 -24.77 -10.86
C TYR A 416 -12.08 -25.57 -12.17
N THR A 417 -13.21 -25.53 -12.86
CA THR A 417 -13.42 -26.20 -14.14
C THR A 417 -13.08 -25.27 -15.30
N LEU A 418 -12.39 -25.79 -16.31
CA LEU A 418 -12.12 -25.10 -17.58
C LEU A 418 -13.12 -25.52 -18.66
N PRO A 419 -13.33 -24.70 -19.71
CA PRO A 419 -14.12 -25.11 -20.87
C PRO A 419 -13.58 -26.39 -21.53
N PRO A 420 -14.44 -27.29 -22.07
CA PRO A 420 -14.05 -28.41 -22.89
C PRO A 420 -13.07 -28.02 -24.00
N GLY A 421 -12.05 -28.84 -24.19
CA GLY A 421 -10.98 -28.56 -25.16
C GLY A 421 -9.90 -27.60 -24.67
N VAL A 422 -10.11 -26.88 -23.55
CA VAL A 422 -9.09 -26.03 -22.94
C VAL A 422 -8.45 -26.76 -21.76
N THR A 423 -7.13 -26.90 -21.82
CA THR A 423 -6.36 -27.72 -20.87
C THR A 423 -5.63 -26.91 -19.80
N THR A 424 -5.42 -25.62 -20.05
CA THR A 424 -4.73 -24.69 -19.15
C THR A 424 -5.33 -23.29 -19.23
N ARG A 425 -5.25 -22.52 -18.14
CA ARG A 425 -5.76 -21.14 -18.07
C ARG A 425 -5.13 -20.19 -19.12
N PRO A 426 -3.79 -20.21 -19.35
CA PRO A 426 -3.15 -19.37 -20.38
C PRO A 426 -3.63 -19.64 -21.80
N ALA A 427 -4.17 -20.84 -22.07
CA ALA A 427 -4.71 -21.20 -23.37
C ALA A 427 -6.16 -20.75 -23.58
N VAL A 428 -6.83 -20.17 -22.56
CA VAL A 428 -8.17 -19.59 -22.70
C VAL A 428 -8.03 -18.30 -23.53
N PRO A 429 -8.59 -18.26 -24.76
CA PRO A 429 -8.60 -17.02 -25.53
C PRO A 429 -9.49 -16.00 -24.80
N HIS A 430 -9.08 -14.74 -24.77
CA HIS A 430 -9.91 -13.65 -24.27
C HIS A 430 -9.79 -12.43 -25.18
N PRO A 431 -10.90 -11.90 -25.71
CA PRO A 431 -10.84 -10.73 -26.57
C PRO A 431 -10.33 -9.52 -25.80
N ILE A 432 -9.35 -8.82 -26.38
CA ILE A 432 -8.75 -7.63 -25.78
C ILE A 432 -9.56 -6.37 -26.13
N VAL A 433 -9.99 -6.29 -27.40
CA VAL A 433 -10.85 -5.22 -27.91
C VAL A 433 -12.30 -5.63 -27.67
N SER A 434 -13.10 -4.74 -27.10
CA SER A 434 -14.50 -5.04 -26.69
C SER A 434 -14.62 -6.31 -25.84
N PRO A 435 -13.92 -6.38 -24.69
CA PRO A 435 -13.86 -7.58 -23.85
C PRO A 435 -15.25 -8.06 -23.43
N ASN A 436 -15.50 -9.36 -23.56
CA ASN A 436 -16.73 -9.99 -23.10
C ASN A 436 -16.48 -10.68 -21.74
N PRO A 437 -17.03 -10.16 -20.63
CA PRO A 437 -16.80 -10.70 -19.28
C PRO A 437 -17.54 -12.03 -19.01
N ASP A 438 -18.33 -12.50 -19.97
CA ASP A 438 -19.02 -13.80 -19.97
C ASP A 438 -18.38 -14.78 -20.99
N PHE A 439 -17.20 -14.45 -21.55
CA PHE A 439 -16.51 -15.27 -22.55
C PHE A 439 -15.68 -16.40 -21.90
N PRO A 440 -15.69 -17.63 -22.46
CA PRO A 440 -16.50 -18.10 -23.57
C PRO A 440 -17.98 -18.31 -23.18
N ALA A 441 -18.89 -18.05 -24.12
CA ALA A 441 -20.33 -18.13 -23.87
C ALA A 441 -20.75 -19.51 -23.33
N GLY A 442 -21.57 -19.52 -22.27
CA GLY A 442 -22.04 -20.75 -21.60
C GLY A 442 -21.15 -21.25 -20.46
N TYR A 443 -20.03 -20.59 -20.19
CA TYR A 443 -19.13 -20.94 -19.08
C TYR A 443 -19.19 -19.86 -17.99
N GLY A 444 -19.67 -20.22 -16.79
CA GLY A 444 -19.41 -19.44 -15.58
C GLY A 444 -17.96 -19.63 -15.22
N VAL A 445 -17.08 -18.75 -15.70
CA VAL A 445 -15.63 -18.97 -15.56
C VAL A 445 -15.27 -18.92 -14.07
N PHE A 446 -14.73 -20.04 -13.58
CA PHE A 446 -14.17 -20.20 -12.23
C PHE A 446 -15.14 -20.26 -11.05
N THR A 447 -16.34 -20.83 -11.18
CA THR A 447 -17.08 -21.24 -9.97
C THR A 447 -16.33 -22.40 -9.29
N PRO A 448 -15.90 -22.26 -8.01
CA PRO A 448 -15.38 -23.39 -7.27
C PRO A 448 -16.50 -24.43 -7.14
N VAL A 449 -16.29 -25.62 -7.68
CA VAL A 449 -17.30 -26.68 -7.65
C VAL A 449 -16.97 -27.64 -6.52
N PRO A 450 -17.82 -27.72 -5.46
CA PRO A 450 -17.61 -28.66 -4.38
C PRO A 450 -17.56 -30.11 -4.92
N GLY A 451 -16.47 -30.82 -4.66
CA GLY A 451 -16.33 -32.23 -5.04
C GLY A 451 -15.99 -32.51 -6.51
N VAL A 452 -15.74 -31.48 -7.35
CA VAL A 452 -15.30 -31.68 -8.74
C VAL A 452 -13.80 -31.48 -8.87
N ASN A 453 -13.18 -32.50 -9.47
CA ASN A 453 -11.75 -32.62 -9.70
C ASN A 453 -11.27 -31.68 -10.80
N LEU A 454 -10.03 -31.20 -10.69
CA LEU A 454 -9.32 -30.62 -11.83
C LEU A 454 -9.35 -31.61 -13.00
N PHE A 455 -9.95 -31.21 -14.12
CA PHE A 455 -9.61 -31.80 -15.41
C PHE A 455 -8.38 -31.04 -15.93
N CYS A 456 -7.21 -31.33 -15.37
CA CYS A 456 -5.96 -31.15 -16.12
C CYS A 456 -5.87 -32.41 -17.00
N PRO A 457 -6.10 -32.32 -18.32
CA PRO A 457 -6.07 -33.51 -19.16
C PRO A 457 -4.70 -34.16 -19.08
N ALA A 458 -4.69 -35.48 -19.27
CA ALA A 458 -3.51 -36.35 -19.16
C ALA A 458 -2.31 -35.95 -20.04
N THR A 459 -2.45 -34.92 -20.88
CA THR A 459 -1.42 -34.36 -21.77
C THR A 459 -0.96 -32.93 -21.40
N GLY A 460 -1.43 -32.30 -20.31
CA GLY A 460 -1.26 -30.85 -20.05
C GLY A 460 -0.58 -30.43 -18.74
N ASN A 461 0.42 -29.53 -18.86
CA ASN A 461 1.26 -28.93 -17.82
C ASN A 461 0.50 -28.01 -16.84
N CYS A 462 -0.25 -28.56 -15.88
CA CYS A 462 -0.60 -27.83 -14.66
C CYS A 462 0.58 -27.93 -13.68
N THR A 463 1.64 -27.16 -13.91
CA THR A 463 2.81 -27.11 -13.02
C THR A 463 2.53 -26.18 -11.85
N THR A 464 2.62 -26.70 -10.64
CA THR A 464 2.64 -25.84 -9.44
C THR A 464 3.95 -26.06 -8.73
N THR A 465 4.71 -24.99 -8.56
CA THR A 465 5.94 -25.02 -7.78
C THR A 465 5.63 -24.52 -6.38
N VAL A 466 5.82 -25.34 -5.35
CA VAL A 466 5.68 -24.89 -3.95
C VAL A 466 6.94 -25.28 -3.21
N THR A 467 7.50 -24.38 -2.40
CA THR A 467 8.78 -24.58 -1.70
C THR A 467 9.99 -24.90 -2.61
N GLY A 468 9.87 -24.70 -3.93
CA GLY A 468 10.89 -25.09 -4.92
C GLY A 468 10.65 -26.47 -5.56
N THR A 469 9.58 -27.17 -5.20
CA THR A 469 9.17 -28.45 -5.79
C THR A 469 8.12 -28.21 -6.86
N THR A 470 8.48 -28.42 -8.13
CA THR A 470 7.54 -28.38 -9.26
C THR A 470 6.80 -29.72 -9.36
N SER A 471 5.48 -29.69 -9.32
CA SER A 471 4.65 -30.87 -9.57
C SER A 471 3.78 -30.66 -10.79
N ASN A 472 3.82 -31.61 -11.73
CA ASN A 472 2.82 -31.75 -12.79
C ASN A 472 1.57 -32.34 -12.16
N VAL A 473 0.50 -31.57 -12.06
CA VAL A 473 -0.68 -31.99 -11.33
C VAL A 473 -1.71 -32.57 -12.28
N ALA A 474 -1.80 -33.90 -12.32
CA ALA A 474 -3.08 -34.58 -12.40
C ALA A 474 -3.47 -34.93 -10.95
N GLY A 475 -4.54 -34.34 -10.40
CA GLY A 475 -4.89 -34.51 -9.00
C GLY A 475 -6.20 -33.83 -8.61
N THR A 476 -6.86 -34.36 -7.58
CA THR A 476 -8.21 -33.98 -7.14
C THR A 476 -8.23 -33.10 -5.88
N GLY A 477 -7.05 -32.78 -5.33
CA GLY A 477 -6.90 -32.11 -4.04
C GLY A 477 -6.86 -30.58 -4.09
N THR A 478 -6.72 -29.95 -2.93
CA THR A 478 -6.55 -28.50 -2.73
C THR A 478 -5.08 -28.21 -2.41
N LEU A 479 -4.43 -27.30 -3.13
CA LEU A 479 -3.10 -26.81 -2.71
C LEU A 479 -3.28 -25.94 -1.47
N SER A 480 -2.76 -26.39 -0.35
CA SER A 480 -2.84 -25.66 0.92
C SER A 480 -1.46 -25.40 1.49
N SER A 481 -1.32 -24.30 2.21
CA SER A 481 -0.08 -23.94 2.89
C SER A 481 -0.35 -23.23 4.21
N ARG A 482 0.50 -23.53 5.20
CA ARG A 482 0.50 -22.91 6.51
C ARG A 482 1.85 -22.24 6.74
N GLY A 483 1.85 -20.92 6.80
CA GLY A 483 3.02 -20.11 7.13
C GLY A 483 2.97 -19.62 8.57
N VAL A 484 4.10 -19.69 9.27
CA VAL A 484 4.24 -19.15 10.63
C VAL A 484 5.51 -18.31 10.69
N ALA A 485 5.41 -17.08 11.20
CA ALA A 485 6.55 -16.20 11.48
C ALA A 485 6.53 -15.78 12.94
N THR A 486 7.70 -15.81 13.58
CA THR A 486 7.92 -15.28 14.93
C THR A 486 9.12 -14.35 14.89
N ASP A 487 8.98 -13.20 15.55
CA ASP A 487 10.03 -12.20 15.72
C ASP A 487 10.16 -11.83 17.19
N LEU A 488 11.39 -11.82 17.69
CA LEU A 488 11.71 -11.35 19.02
C LEU A 488 12.80 -10.30 18.90
N GLY A 489 12.41 -9.04 19.08
CA GLY A 489 13.25 -7.86 19.04
C GLY A 489 13.56 -7.34 20.43
N ALA A 490 14.81 -6.93 20.65
CA ALA A 490 15.20 -6.06 21.75
C ALA A 490 15.87 -4.82 21.18
N PHE A 491 15.53 -3.65 21.73
CA PHE A 491 16.07 -2.39 21.26
C PHE A 491 16.38 -1.39 22.36
N LEU A 492 17.31 -0.50 22.05
CA LEU A 492 17.71 0.64 22.85
C LEU A 492 17.88 1.83 21.91
N THR A 493 17.29 2.95 22.29
CA THR A 493 17.67 4.26 21.76
C THR A 493 18.06 5.18 22.89
N ASP A 494 19.03 6.05 22.62
CA ASP A 494 19.38 7.13 23.53
C ASP A 494 19.65 8.40 22.74
N ARG A 495 19.01 9.49 23.17
CA ARG A 495 19.28 10.84 22.70
C ARG A 495 20.08 11.56 23.78
N LEU A 496 21.32 11.88 23.46
CA LEU A 496 22.26 12.59 24.33
C LEU A 496 22.43 14.04 23.84
N TRP A 497 22.11 15.02 24.67
CA TRP A 497 22.36 16.44 24.37
C TRP A 497 23.77 16.82 24.81
N LEU A 498 24.62 17.15 23.84
CA LEU A 498 25.99 17.65 24.07
C LEU A 498 25.98 19.13 24.44
N THR A 499 25.04 19.88 23.86
CA THR A 499 24.70 21.27 24.19
C THR A 499 23.17 21.42 24.14
N PRO A 500 22.61 22.57 24.55
CA PRO A 500 21.17 22.80 24.41
C PRO A 500 20.66 22.69 22.96
N SER A 501 21.53 22.92 21.98
CA SER A 501 21.21 22.93 20.55
C SER A 501 21.82 21.77 19.76
N LEU A 502 22.67 20.92 20.35
CA LEU A 502 23.30 19.81 19.65
C LEU A 502 23.10 18.51 20.41
N SER A 503 22.54 17.51 19.73
CA SER A 503 22.31 16.18 20.29
C SER A 503 22.74 15.06 19.34
N LEU A 504 23.10 13.92 19.90
CA LEU A 504 23.36 12.68 19.20
C LEU A 504 22.27 11.67 19.56
N ILE A 505 21.78 10.93 18.58
CA ILE A 505 20.78 9.88 18.75
C ILE A 505 21.39 8.56 18.28
N GLY A 506 21.61 7.65 19.21
CA GLY A 506 21.95 6.26 18.93
C GLY A 506 20.71 5.38 18.98
N PHE A 507 20.62 4.42 18.06
CA PHE A 507 19.61 3.36 18.10
C PHE A 507 20.28 2.04 17.76
N MET A 508 20.04 1.01 18.55
CA MET A 508 20.37 -0.36 18.21
C MET A 508 19.17 -1.27 18.41
N ARG A 509 18.89 -2.11 17.41
CA ARG A 509 17.90 -3.18 17.48
C ARG A 509 18.49 -4.50 17.02
N LEU A 510 18.17 -5.55 17.77
CA LEU A 510 18.50 -6.93 17.45
C LEU A 510 17.21 -7.74 17.42
N ASP A 511 16.96 -8.41 16.30
CA ASP A 511 15.80 -9.28 16.13
C ASP A 511 16.23 -10.72 15.90
N ARG A 512 15.55 -11.67 16.56
CA ARG A 512 15.66 -13.09 16.25
C ARG A 512 14.40 -13.52 15.49
N TYR A 513 14.53 -13.62 14.19
CA TYR A 513 13.45 -13.96 13.29
C TYR A 513 13.45 -15.45 12.92
N ARG A 514 12.27 -16.07 12.90
CA ARG A 514 12.06 -17.43 12.41
C ARG A 514 10.77 -17.47 11.58
N ALA A 515 10.86 -17.99 10.36
CA ALA A 515 9.71 -18.25 9.51
C ALA A 515 9.70 -19.72 9.08
N SER A 516 8.53 -20.35 9.07
CA SER A 516 8.32 -21.70 8.55
C SER A 516 7.13 -21.75 7.60
N LEU A 517 7.19 -22.62 6.60
CA LEU A 517 6.13 -22.88 5.64
C LEU A 517 5.98 -24.39 5.44
N ASP A 518 4.77 -24.87 5.73
CA ASP A 518 4.34 -26.23 5.42
C ASP A 518 3.29 -26.17 4.31
N ALA A 519 3.31 -27.13 3.39
CA ALA A 519 2.34 -27.16 2.29
C ALA A 519 1.94 -28.58 1.87
N VAL A 520 0.72 -28.71 1.38
CA VAL A 520 0.17 -29.94 0.78
C VAL A 520 -0.21 -29.61 -0.66
N LEU A 521 0.37 -30.35 -1.60
CA LEU A 521 0.19 -30.17 -3.04
C LEU A 521 -1.19 -30.64 -3.50
N TYR A 522 -1.58 -30.27 -4.71
CA TYR A 522 -2.84 -30.70 -5.32
C TYR A 522 -2.96 -32.23 -5.48
N THR A 523 -1.86 -32.96 -5.49
CA THR A 523 -1.82 -34.43 -5.49
C THR A 523 -2.17 -35.05 -4.12
N GLY A 524 -2.29 -34.23 -3.07
CA GLY A 524 -2.40 -34.67 -1.68
C GLY A 524 -1.05 -34.98 -1.02
N ALA A 525 0.05 -34.95 -1.77
CA ALA A 525 1.39 -35.14 -1.20
C ALA A 525 1.83 -33.91 -0.39
N ALA A 526 2.48 -34.15 0.75
CA ALA A 526 3.14 -33.08 1.50
C ALA A 526 4.39 -32.61 0.75
N ALA A 527 4.54 -31.29 0.61
CA ALA A 527 5.78 -30.68 0.16
C ALA A 527 6.80 -30.64 1.31
N PRO A 528 8.11 -30.53 1.02
CA PRO A 528 9.12 -30.37 2.07
C PRO A 528 8.84 -29.15 2.95
N SER A 529 8.83 -29.34 4.27
CA SER A 529 8.75 -28.22 5.22
C SER A 529 9.99 -27.36 5.10
N VAL A 530 9.80 -26.04 5.02
CA VAL A 530 10.89 -25.07 4.90
C VAL A 530 10.89 -24.16 6.13
N THR A 531 12.05 -24.03 6.78
CA THR A 531 12.24 -23.08 7.88
C THR A 531 13.47 -22.21 7.61
N ALA A 532 13.29 -20.89 7.68
CA ALA A 532 14.37 -19.90 7.67
C ALA A 532 14.54 -19.30 9.06
N ARG A 533 15.79 -18.99 9.41
CA ARG A 533 16.16 -18.33 10.66
C ARG A 533 17.12 -17.21 10.35
N SER A 534 16.94 -16.06 10.98
CA SER A 534 17.83 -14.91 10.81
C SER A 534 18.00 -14.17 12.13
N THR A 535 19.18 -13.58 12.31
CA THR A 535 19.40 -12.56 13.35
C THR A 535 19.59 -11.24 12.64
N LEU A 536 18.67 -10.29 12.85
CA LEU A 536 18.71 -9.00 12.19
C LEU A 536 19.41 -7.96 13.05
N LYS A 537 20.12 -7.04 12.40
CA LYS A 537 20.86 -5.96 13.06
C LYS A 537 20.53 -4.64 12.41
N SER A 538 19.85 -3.77 13.14
CA SER A 538 19.36 -2.49 12.63
C SER A 538 19.87 -1.29 13.45
N PRO A 539 21.18 -0.97 13.37
CA PRO A 539 21.73 0.21 14.00
C PRO A 539 21.32 1.50 13.25
N ARG A 540 21.18 2.58 14.00
CA ARG A 540 21.05 3.96 13.51
C ARG A 540 21.87 4.90 14.36
N LEU A 541 22.48 5.89 13.73
CA LEU A 541 23.18 6.98 14.41
C LEU A 541 22.82 8.30 13.73
N SER A 542 22.45 9.30 14.52
CA SER A 542 22.08 10.62 14.00
C SER A 542 22.71 11.73 14.82
N ALA A 543 23.18 12.78 14.16
CA ALA A 543 23.51 14.06 14.77
C ALA A 543 22.39 15.06 14.45
N VAL A 544 21.93 15.79 15.46
CA VAL A 544 20.80 16.72 15.37
C VAL A 544 21.19 18.05 15.97
N PHE A 545 21.10 19.10 15.17
CA PHE A 545 21.38 20.48 15.54
C PHE A 545 20.09 21.31 15.49
N GLU A 546 19.67 21.81 16.65
CA GLU A 546 18.45 22.58 16.90
C GLU A 546 18.80 23.96 17.49
N PRO A 547 19.21 24.94 16.67
CA PRO A 547 19.56 26.27 17.18
C PRO A 547 18.35 27.01 17.77
N ARG A 548 17.13 26.66 17.34
CA ARG A 548 15.84 27.17 17.82
C ARG A 548 14.79 26.05 17.75
N GLY A 549 13.70 26.16 18.50
CA GLY A 549 12.65 25.14 18.54
C GLY A 549 11.91 24.90 17.22
N ASP A 550 12.02 25.82 16.26
CA ASP A 550 11.45 25.72 14.91
C ASP A 550 12.49 25.35 13.84
N GLN A 551 13.73 25.02 14.22
CA GLN A 551 14.82 24.73 13.30
C GLN A 551 15.54 23.45 13.70
N THR A 552 15.51 22.44 12.84
CA THR A 552 16.18 21.16 13.07
C THR A 552 16.99 20.81 11.84
N PHE A 553 18.30 20.64 12.02
CA PHE A 553 19.22 20.14 11.00
C PHE A 553 19.74 18.78 11.46
N TYR A 554 19.87 17.82 10.54
CA TYR A 554 20.32 16.49 10.92
C TYR A 554 21.20 15.84 9.86
N LEU A 555 22.05 14.93 10.34
CA LEU A 555 22.77 13.95 9.55
C LEU A 555 22.51 12.59 10.18
N SER A 556 22.05 11.62 9.40
CA SER A 556 21.68 10.29 9.88
C SER A 556 22.30 9.21 9.00
N TRP A 557 22.79 8.16 9.65
CA TRP A 557 23.13 6.89 9.03
C TRP A 557 22.28 5.78 9.65
N GLY A 558 21.81 4.85 8.83
CA GLY A 558 20.99 3.73 9.31
C GLY A 558 21.11 2.49 8.44
N ARG A 559 20.80 1.34 9.04
CA ARG A 559 20.72 0.05 8.38
C ARG A 559 19.39 -0.64 8.71
N SER A 560 18.82 -1.32 7.73
CA SER A 560 17.70 -2.23 7.88
C SER A 560 17.98 -3.55 7.16
N GLU A 561 17.31 -4.62 7.58
CA GLU A 561 17.46 -5.95 7.03
C GLU A 561 16.10 -6.63 6.77
N THR A 562 15.99 -7.34 5.66
CA THR A 562 14.79 -8.08 5.25
C THR A 562 15.13 -9.57 5.17
N PRO A 563 14.70 -10.41 6.15
CA PRO A 563 14.98 -11.84 6.15
C PRO A 563 14.18 -12.60 5.08
N GLN A 564 14.61 -13.83 4.84
CA GLN A 564 13.84 -14.82 4.10
C GLN A 564 12.50 -15.08 4.80
N GLY A 565 11.42 -15.23 4.03
CA GLY A 565 10.09 -15.44 4.59
C GLY A 565 9.52 -14.23 5.36
N THR A 566 9.93 -12.99 5.05
CA THR A 566 9.32 -11.76 5.64
C THR A 566 7.79 -11.71 5.48
N SER A 567 7.28 -12.30 4.38
CA SER A 567 5.85 -12.54 4.14
C SER A 567 5.59 -14.05 4.08
N VAL A 568 4.80 -14.58 5.02
CA VAL A 568 4.48 -16.02 5.18
C VAL A 568 3.17 -16.44 4.51
N VAL A 569 2.73 -15.71 3.49
CA VAL A 569 1.35 -15.73 2.97
C VAL A 569 1.05 -16.79 1.89
N GLY A 570 1.81 -17.90 1.87
CA GLY A 570 1.58 -19.11 1.04
C GLY A 570 1.99 -19.06 -0.44
N ALA A 571 2.25 -20.25 -1.01
CA ALA A 571 2.61 -20.71 -2.38
C ALA A 571 3.29 -19.79 -3.43
N GLY A 572 3.74 -18.59 -3.06
CA GLY A 572 4.60 -17.69 -3.84
C GLY A 572 5.44 -16.84 -2.89
N THR A 573 5.68 -17.35 -1.69
CA THR A 573 6.42 -16.67 -0.63
C THR A 573 7.92 -16.77 -0.83
N ALA A 574 8.63 -15.84 -0.20
CA ALA A 574 10.08 -15.77 -0.17
C ALA A 574 10.77 -16.90 0.62
N LEU A 575 10.12 -18.06 0.77
CA LEU A 575 10.61 -19.16 1.59
C LEU A 575 10.58 -20.46 0.78
N THR A 576 11.73 -20.86 0.27
CA THR A 576 11.95 -22.07 -0.54
C THR A 576 13.10 -22.89 0.03
N VAL A 577 13.20 -24.17 -0.35
CA VAL A 577 14.30 -25.04 0.06
C VAL A 577 15.66 -24.45 -0.35
N ALA A 578 15.74 -23.84 -1.53
CA ALA A 578 16.96 -23.21 -2.04
C ALA A 578 17.29 -21.86 -1.38
N ALA A 579 16.26 -21.13 -0.90
CA ALA A 579 16.45 -19.78 -0.38
C ALA A 579 16.53 -19.68 1.14
N LYS A 580 16.11 -20.70 1.90
CA LYS A 580 15.92 -20.62 3.36
C LYS A 580 17.18 -20.26 4.16
N ASP A 581 18.36 -20.58 3.63
CA ASP A 581 19.66 -20.36 4.27
C ASP A 581 20.38 -19.11 3.74
N LEU A 582 19.75 -18.35 2.85
CA LEU A 582 20.33 -17.11 2.31
C LEU A 582 20.36 -16.02 3.37
N GLU A 583 21.40 -15.19 3.30
CA GLU A 583 21.48 -13.99 4.12
C GLU A 583 20.32 -13.03 3.85
N PRO A 584 19.88 -12.25 4.86
CA PRO A 584 18.90 -11.19 4.67
C PRO A 584 19.34 -10.16 3.61
N GLU A 585 18.37 -9.56 2.92
CA GLU A 585 18.64 -8.37 2.12
C GLU A 585 19.03 -7.23 3.07
N VAL A 586 20.03 -6.43 2.68
CA VAL A 586 20.54 -5.34 3.52
C VAL A 586 20.37 -4.01 2.82
N SER A 587 19.79 -3.06 3.54
CA SER A 587 19.52 -1.70 3.07
C SER A 587 20.19 -0.68 4.00
N ARG A 588 21.03 0.20 3.43
CA ARG A 588 21.76 1.23 4.18
C ARG A 588 21.40 2.61 3.68
N ILE A 589 21.30 3.58 4.58
CA ILE A 589 21.04 4.98 4.25
C ILE A 589 22.07 5.91 4.86
N VAL A 590 22.42 6.94 4.10
CA VAL A 590 22.94 8.21 4.62
C VAL A 590 21.98 9.29 4.19
N GLU A 591 21.51 10.11 5.12
CA GLU A 591 20.58 11.21 4.88
C GLU A 591 21.03 12.45 5.66
N ALA A 592 21.04 13.60 4.98
CA ALA A 592 21.14 14.90 5.63
C ALA A 592 19.88 15.70 5.33
N GLY A 593 19.37 16.42 6.32
CA GLY A 593 18.15 17.19 6.12
C GLY A 593 17.98 18.37 7.07
N ALA A 594 16.99 19.19 6.75
CA ALA A 594 16.61 20.39 7.47
C ALA A 594 15.09 20.48 7.57
N LYS A 595 14.60 20.96 8.71
CA LYS A 595 13.19 21.25 9.02
C LYS A 595 13.15 22.63 9.67
N VAL A 596 12.60 23.61 8.98
CA VAL A 596 12.76 25.02 9.36
C VAL A 596 11.42 25.72 9.26
N GLY A 597 10.99 26.36 10.36
CA GLY A 597 9.86 27.28 10.37
C GLY A 597 10.12 28.46 9.46
N VAL A 598 9.13 28.85 8.67
CA VAL A 598 9.24 30.01 7.79
C VAL A 598 8.84 31.25 8.59
N PRO A 599 9.73 32.26 8.72
CA PRO A 599 9.48 33.45 9.55
C PRO A 599 8.13 34.10 9.26
N GLN A 600 7.46 34.57 10.33
CA GLN A 600 6.16 35.26 10.27
C GLN A 600 4.96 34.41 9.78
N THR A 601 5.18 33.19 9.27
CA THR A 601 4.12 32.27 8.81
C THR A 601 4.07 30.99 9.64
N ALA A 602 2.94 30.26 9.61
CA ALA A 602 2.84 28.96 10.30
C ALA A 602 3.19 27.82 9.32
N LEU A 603 4.06 28.12 8.35
CA LEU A 603 4.62 27.17 7.42
C LEU A 603 5.90 26.60 7.98
N THR A 604 6.13 25.34 7.63
CA THR A 604 7.40 24.68 7.86
C THR A 604 7.92 24.13 6.55
N ALA A 605 9.17 24.44 6.25
CA ALA A 605 9.89 23.94 5.10
C ALA A 605 10.75 22.74 5.51
N THR A 606 10.76 21.70 4.69
CA THR A 606 11.60 20.52 4.88
C THR A 606 12.44 20.27 3.64
N ALA A 607 13.70 19.92 3.82
CA ALA A 607 14.58 19.48 2.74
C ALA A 607 15.41 18.28 3.19
N SER A 608 15.60 17.28 2.34
CA SER A 608 16.54 16.19 2.61
C SER A 608 17.28 15.75 1.36
N VAL A 609 18.52 15.32 1.53
CA VAL A 609 19.34 14.66 0.52
C VAL A 609 19.74 13.29 1.04
N PHE A 610 19.60 12.26 0.22
CA PHE A 610 19.79 10.89 0.67
C PHE A 610 20.48 10.00 -0.36
N ARG A 611 21.12 8.96 0.16
CA ARG A 611 21.60 7.81 -0.61
C ARG A 611 21.19 6.54 0.12
N ILE A 612 20.47 5.67 -0.58
CA ILE A 612 20.08 4.34 -0.12
C ILE A 612 20.77 3.31 -1.00
N ASP A 613 21.45 2.35 -0.38
CA ASP A 613 22.08 1.21 -1.01
C ASP A 613 21.39 -0.08 -0.56
N LYS A 614 20.79 -0.80 -1.51
CA LYS A 614 20.23 -2.14 -1.31
C LYS A 614 21.18 -3.17 -1.90
N SER A 615 21.51 -4.18 -1.11
CA SER A 615 22.38 -5.30 -1.48
C SER A 615 21.77 -6.63 -1.06
N ASN A 616 22.33 -7.74 -1.55
CA ASN A 616 21.89 -9.09 -1.21
C ASN A 616 20.44 -9.39 -1.62
N ALA A 617 19.93 -8.67 -2.64
CA ALA A 617 18.56 -8.82 -3.08
C ALA A 617 18.31 -10.16 -3.79
N LEU A 618 17.07 -10.63 -3.68
CA LEU A 618 16.61 -11.91 -4.20
C LEU A 618 16.11 -11.79 -5.65
N GLN A 619 16.31 -12.83 -6.45
CA GLN A 619 15.74 -12.93 -7.78
C GLN A 619 14.40 -13.67 -7.75
N VAL A 620 13.37 -13.02 -8.27
CA VAL A 620 12.06 -13.61 -8.55
C VAL A 620 12.01 -14.00 -10.01
N ASP A 621 11.65 -15.24 -10.32
CA ASP A 621 11.37 -15.67 -11.70
C ASP A 621 10.12 -14.92 -12.23
N PRO A 622 10.23 -14.15 -13.33
CA PRO A 622 9.11 -13.37 -13.85
C PRO A 622 7.98 -14.20 -14.47
N ALA A 623 8.19 -15.48 -14.80
CA ALA A 623 7.16 -16.36 -15.35
C ALA A 623 6.41 -17.14 -14.27
N THR A 624 7.08 -17.47 -13.16
CA THR A 624 6.52 -18.33 -12.12
C THR A 624 6.31 -17.64 -10.77
N GLY A 625 6.92 -16.46 -10.55
CA GLY A 625 6.82 -15.70 -9.31
C GLY A 625 7.66 -16.25 -8.15
N PHE A 626 8.53 -17.24 -8.38
CA PHE A 626 9.29 -17.91 -7.31
C PHE A 626 10.72 -17.40 -7.14
N LEU A 627 11.18 -17.42 -5.88
CA LEU A 627 12.57 -17.18 -5.52
C LEU A 627 13.44 -18.40 -5.81
N GLN A 628 14.37 -18.23 -6.73
CA GLN A 628 15.24 -19.33 -7.16
C GLN A 628 16.67 -19.23 -6.58
N ALA A 629 17.17 -18.02 -6.29
CA ALA A 629 18.49 -17.81 -5.67
C ALA A 629 18.67 -16.37 -5.13
N GLN A 630 19.69 -16.17 -4.27
CA GLN A 630 20.27 -14.86 -4.03
C GLN A 630 21.06 -14.47 -5.28
N SER A 631 20.51 -13.57 -6.09
CA SER A 631 21.22 -13.05 -7.25
C SER A 631 22.37 -12.14 -6.86
N GLY A 632 22.36 -11.60 -5.64
CA GLY A 632 23.28 -10.54 -5.26
C GLY A 632 22.96 -9.24 -6.00
N GLU A 633 21.71 -9.07 -6.42
CA GLU A 633 21.24 -7.84 -7.04
C GLU A 633 21.51 -6.65 -6.12
N ARG A 634 21.95 -5.56 -6.75
CA ARG A 634 22.30 -4.33 -6.07
C ARG A 634 21.53 -3.20 -6.70
N GLN A 635 20.92 -2.36 -5.88
CA GLN A 635 20.18 -1.19 -6.31
C GLN A 635 20.61 0.00 -5.46
N ARG A 636 20.64 1.19 -6.06
CA ARG A 636 20.98 2.43 -5.38
C ARG A 636 19.96 3.49 -5.70
N ALA A 637 19.39 4.13 -4.70
CA ALA A 637 18.56 5.32 -4.85
C ALA A 637 19.26 6.54 -4.25
N THR A 638 19.49 7.55 -5.06
CA THR A 638 20.00 8.86 -4.61
C THR A 638 19.00 9.94 -4.97
N GLY A 639 18.76 10.87 -4.05
CA GLY A 639 17.69 11.83 -4.29
C GLY A 639 17.69 13.04 -3.38
N VAL A 640 16.78 13.94 -3.72
CA VAL A 640 16.44 15.15 -2.97
C VAL A 640 14.93 15.17 -2.76
N GLU A 641 14.49 15.48 -1.56
CA GLU A 641 13.09 15.70 -1.22
C GLU A 641 12.92 17.08 -0.61
N LEU A 642 11.89 17.80 -1.06
CA LEU A 642 11.50 19.11 -0.59
C LEU A 642 10.04 19.08 -0.15
N GLY A 643 9.71 19.83 0.89
CA GLY A 643 8.36 19.95 1.41
C GLY A 643 8.10 21.33 2.00
N LEU A 644 6.86 21.79 1.91
CA LEU A 644 6.39 23.03 2.50
C LEU A 644 4.95 22.82 2.96
N THR A 645 4.71 22.83 4.27
CA THR A 645 3.37 22.53 4.82
C THR A 645 3.01 23.49 5.95
N GLY A 646 1.76 23.94 5.99
CA GLY A 646 1.21 24.76 7.07
C GLY A 646 0.30 25.88 6.57
N ARG A 647 0.18 26.97 7.34
CA ARG A 647 -0.65 28.14 6.98
C ARG A 647 0.23 29.31 6.54
N ILE A 648 -0.01 29.80 5.32
CA ILE A 648 0.60 31.04 4.80
C ILE A 648 -0.02 32.24 5.53
N THR A 649 -1.36 32.27 5.60
CA THR A 649 -2.16 33.23 6.37
C THR A 649 -3.21 32.46 7.18
N PRO A 650 -3.92 33.09 8.13
CA PRO A 650 -5.03 32.41 8.82
C PRO A 650 -6.06 31.82 7.86
N ARG A 651 -6.28 32.42 6.67
CA ARG A 651 -7.26 31.93 5.69
C ARG A 651 -6.66 31.07 4.57
N TRP A 652 -5.34 30.88 4.53
CA TRP A 652 -4.66 30.17 3.44
C TRP A 652 -3.72 29.07 3.97
N SER A 653 -4.07 27.81 3.71
CA SER A 653 -3.23 26.64 4.01
C SER A 653 -2.63 26.05 2.73
N LEU A 654 -1.42 25.51 2.86
CA LEU A 654 -0.63 24.91 1.79
C LEU A 654 0.02 23.61 2.28
N SER A 655 0.05 22.59 1.43
CA SER A 655 0.96 21.45 1.55
C SER A 655 1.54 21.14 0.16
N ALA A 656 2.84 21.32 0.00
CA ALA A 656 3.55 21.10 -1.24
C ALA A 656 4.72 20.14 -0.99
N GLY A 657 4.99 19.27 -1.96
CA GLY A 657 6.08 18.34 -1.89
C GLY A 657 6.68 18.06 -3.27
N TYR A 658 7.98 17.82 -3.31
CA TYR A 658 8.70 17.41 -4.51
C TYR A 658 9.76 16.37 -4.16
N ALA A 659 9.89 15.34 -4.99
CA ALA A 659 10.92 14.32 -4.87
C ALA A 659 11.61 14.08 -6.21
N TYR A 660 12.94 14.20 -6.21
CA TYR A 660 13.82 13.68 -7.24
C TYR A 660 14.50 12.42 -6.75
N VAL A 661 14.27 11.28 -7.40
CA VAL A 661 14.80 9.97 -7.00
C VAL A 661 15.45 9.26 -8.18
N ASP A 662 16.78 9.26 -8.24
CA ASP A 662 17.55 8.47 -9.20
C ASP A 662 17.82 7.07 -8.63
N ALA A 663 16.81 6.20 -8.73
CA ALA A 663 16.92 4.78 -8.39
C ALA A 663 17.47 3.98 -9.58
N LYS A 664 18.63 3.36 -9.42
CA LYS A 664 19.34 2.60 -10.47
C LYS A 664 19.67 1.18 -10.05
N ILE A 665 19.54 0.26 -11.00
CA ILE A 665 20.02 -1.11 -10.91
C ILE A 665 21.54 -1.11 -11.12
N ARG A 666 22.30 -1.63 -10.15
CA ARG A 666 23.77 -1.70 -10.17
C ARG A 666 24.30 -3.06 -10.55
N SER A 667 23.57 -4.11 -10.19
CA SER A 667 23.84 -5.49 -10.58
C SER A 667 22.49 -6.16 -10.79
N SER A 668 22.35 -6.91 -11.89
CA SER A 668 21.15 -7.66 -12.23
C SER A 668 21.52 -8.96 -12.93
N PHE A 669 20.68 -9.96 -12.69
CA PHE A 669 20.88 -11.31 -13.21
C PHE A 669 19.59 -11.82 -13.83
N SER A 670 19.70 -12.77 -14.75
CA SER A 670 18.55 -13.37 -15.41
C SER A 670 18.78 -14.84 -15.66
N ASN A 671 17.69 -15.60 -15.62
CA ASN A 671 17.72 -17.01 -15.96
C ASN A 671 17.81 -17.16 -17.47
N CYS A 672 18.53 -18.18 -17.88
CA CYS A 672 18.66 -18.57 -19.27
C CYS A 672 17.97 -19.93 -19.49
N THR A 673 17.63 -20.22 -20.74
CA THR A 673 17.08 -21.52 -21.14
C THR A 673 18.08 -22.24 -22.03
N VAL A 674 18.26 -23.56 -21.80
CA VAL A 674 19.03 -24.40 -22.71
C VAL A 674 18.21 -24.58 -23.99
N PRO A 675 18.73 -24.19 -25.15
CA PRO A 675 17.92 -24.08 -26.35
C PRO A 675 17.63 -25.46 -26.95
N THR A 676 16.41 -25.66 -27.43
CA THR A 676 16.01 -26.84 -28.23
C THR A 676 16.24 -26.66 -29.74
N ALA A 677 16.43 -25.41 -30.19
CA ALA A 677 16.79 -25.05 -31.55
C ALA A 677 18.17 -24.37 -31.58
N THR A 678 18.90 -24.47 -32.70
CA THR A 678 20.27 -23.93 -32.83
C THR A 678 20.43 -22.89 -33.93
N THR A 679 19.33 -22.50 -34.60
CA THR A 679 19.33 -21.56 -35.73
C THR A 679 18.32 -20.43 -35.51
N GLY A 680 18.61 -19.24 -36.05
CA GLY A 680 17.74 -18.06 -35.97
C GLY A 680 17.93 -17.19 -34.72
N THR A 681 16.95 -16.33 -34.45
CA THR A 681 16.92 -15.42 -33.29
C THR A 681 16.05 -16.00 -32.18
N PRO A 682 16.60 -16.23 -30.97
CA PRO A 682 15.83 -16.71 -29.83
C PRO A 682 14.72 -15.75 -29.40
N SER A 683 13.62 -16.30 -28.89
CA SER A 683 12.53 -15.54 -28.25
C SER A 683 12.85 -15.10 -26.81
N GLY A 684 13.91 -15.65 -26.21
CA GLY A 684 14.32 -15.38 -24.83
C GLY A 684 15.83 -15.44 -24.63
N ILE A 685 16.25 -15.57 -23.37
CA ILE A 685 17.66 -15.66 -22.99
C ILE A 685 18.14 -17.11 -23.14
N VAL A 686 19.21 -17.32 -23.90
CA VAL A 686 19.80 -18.63 -24.16
C VAL A 686 21.02 -18.84 -23.28
N CYS A 687 21.14 -20.01 -22.66
CA CYS A 687 22.30 -20.31 -21.82
C CYS A 687 23.59 -20.36 -22.65
N PRO A 688 24.68 -19.71 -22.21
CA PRO A 688 26.00 -19.91 -22.81
C PRO A 688 26.38 -21.40 -22.83
N VAL A 689 27.25 -21.77 -23.77
CA VAL A 689 27.73 -23.16 -23.86
C VAL A 689 28.41 -23.55 -22.54
N GLY A 690 28.02 -24.70 -21.97
CA GLY A 690 28.52 -25.17 -20.69
C GLY A 690 27.84 -24.58 -19.44
N VAL A 691 26.89 -23.65 -19.60
CA VAL A 691 26.09 -23.09 -18.50
C VAL A 691 24.75 -23.82 -18.42
N THR A 692 24.34 -24.20 -17.21
CA THR A 692 23.05 -24.83 -16.93
C THR A 692 21.99 -23.80 -16.52
N THR A 693 20.71 -24.16 -16.56
CA THR A 693 19.61 -23.29 -16.11
C THR A 693 19.66 -22.95 -14.62
N ALA A 694 20.53 -23.62 -13.85
CA ALA A 694 20.71 -23.39 -12.42
C ALA A 694 21.64 -22.21 -12.10
N ILE A 695 22.44 -21.74 -13.07
CA ILE A 695 23.36 -20.62 -12.86
C ILE A 695 22.80 -19.37 -13.53
N PRO A 696 22.42 -18.34 -12.75
CA PRO A 696 21.93 -17.10 -13.34
C PRO A 696 23.07 -16.35 -14.05
N ILE A 697 22.78 -15.74 -15.20
CA ILE A 697 23.76 -14.96 -15.96
C ILE A 697 23.53 -13.46 -15.74
N ALA A 698 24.58 -12.65 -15.90
CA ALA A 698 24.46 -11.21 -15.80
C ALA A 698 23.44 -10.66 -16.82
N ASN A 699 22.62 -9.70 -16.40
CA ASN A 699 21.64 -9.02 -17.24
C ASN A 699 22.12 -7.59 -17.56
N PRO A 700 23.00 -7.40 -18.57
CA PRO A 700 23.50 -6.09 -18.95
C PRO A 700 22.40 -5.15 -19.48
N VAL A 701 21.24 -5.70 -19.89
CA VAL A 701 20.09 -4.89 -20.32
C VAL A 701 19.47 -4.13 -19.15
N ALA A 702 19.46 -4.69 -17.94
CA ALA A 702 18.89 -4.02 -16.76
C ALA A 702 19.93 -3.15 -16.01
N ILE A 703 21.21 -3.52 -16.04
CA ILE A 703 22.28 -2.79 -15.35
C ILE A 703 22.37 -1.34 -15.84
N GLY A 704 22.43 -0.39 -14.91
CA GLY A 704 22.48 1.05 -15.17
C GLY A 704 21.11 1.69 -15.46
N ARG A 705 20.06 0.88 -15.70
CA ARG A 705 18.70 1.38 -15.89
C ARG A 705 18.02 1.73 -14.56
N GLN A 706 16.91 2.44 -14.68
CA GLN A 706 16.08 2.85 -13.56
C GLN A 706 15.48 1.63 -12.87
N VAL A 707 15.32 1.66 -11.54
CA VAL A 707 14.52 0.63 -10.84
C VAL A 707 13.07 0.72 -11.32
N THR A 708 12.42 -0.44 -11.52
CA THR A 708 11.06 -0.48 -12.06
C THR A 708 10.03 0.11 -11.10
N SER A 709 8.96 0.69 -11.66
CA SER A 709 7.87 1.36 -10.94
C SER A 709 8.30 2.49 -10.02
N ALA A 710 9.48 3.08 -10.25
CA ALA A 710 10.01 4.19 -9.46
C ALA A 710 10.21 5.42 -10.36
N PRO A 711 9.35 6.46 -10.34
CA PRO A 711 9.51 7.66 -11.16
C PRO A 711 10.69 8.49 -10.69
N ARG A 712 11.41 9.15 -11.63
CA ARG A 712 12.53 10.03 -11.25
C ARG A 712 12.06 11.32 -10.60
N HIS A 713 10.92 11.83 -11.04
CA HIS A 713 10.33 13.06 -10.55
C HIS A 713 8.91 12.79 -10.11
N SER A 714 8.56 13.28 -8.94
CA SER A 714 7.18 13.30 -8.45
C SER A 714 6.96 14.56 -7.63
N GLY A 715 5.75 15.10 -7.65
CA GLY A 715 5.41 16.28 -6.88
C GLY A 715 3.92 16.33 -6.62
N SER A 716 3.57 17.02 -5.54
CA SER A 716 2.20 17.28 -5.14
C SER A 716 2.10 18.70 -4.61
N LEU A 717 0.96 19.32 -4.86
CA LEU A 717 0.61 20.64 -4.34
C LEU A 717 -0.85 20.59 -3.95
N TYR A 718 -1.14 20.73 -2.67
CA TYR A 718 -2.48 20.89 -2.11
C TYR A 718 -2.59 22.27 -1.49
N SER A 719 -3.67 23.00 -1.77
CA SER A 719 -3.89 24.34 -1.25
C SER A 719 -5.37 24.56 -0.95
N THR A 720 -5.65 25.31 0.11
CA THR A 720 -7.00 25.70 0.51
C THR A 720 -7.05 27.16 0.91
N TYR A 721 -8.12 27.86 0.54
CA TYR A 721 -8.33 29.26 0.84
C TYR A 721 -9.77 29.49 1.33
N GLU A 722 -9.90 30.12 2.48
CA GLU A 722 -11.17 30.57 3.05
C GLU A 722 -11.53 31.94 2.42
N LEU A 723 -12.41 31.93 1.41
CA LEU A 723 -12.89 33.14 0.73
C LEU A 723 -13.73 34.01 1.66
N THR A 724 -14.53 33.36 2.51
CA THR A 724 -15.32 33.97 3.57
C THR A 724 -15.31 33.03 4.78
N ASP A 725 -15.92 33.42 5.90
CA ASP A 725 -16.05 32.54 7.07
C ASP A 725 -16.92 31.30 6.81
N HIS A 726 -17.68 31.30 5.71
CA HIS A 726 -18.55 30.20 5.31
C HIS A 726 -18.02 29.43 4.10
N LEU A 727 -17.24 30.06 3.23
CA LEU A 727 -16.86 29.50 1.94
C LEU A 727 -15.36 29.20 1.86
N THR A 728 -15.02 27.94 1.67
CA THR A 728 -13.65 27.46 1.42
C THR A 728 -13.55 26.92 0.01
N VAL A 729 -12.48 27.27 -0.70
CA VAL A 729 -12.09 26.64 -1.96
C VAL A 729 -10.73 25.99 -1.80
N GLY A 730 -10.47 24.93 -2.55
CA GLY A 730 -9.17 24.30 -2.53
C GLY A 730 -9.01 23.30 -3.66
N GLY A 731 -7.87 22.61 -3.67
CA GLY A 731 -7.58 21.62 -4.68
C GLY A 731 -6.16 21.10 -4.57
N ASP A 732 -5.84 20.14 -5.42
CA ASP A 732 -4.51 19.60 -5.55
C ASP A 732 -4.07 19.34 -7.00
N LEU A 733 -2.76 19.40 -7.20
CA LEU A 733 -2.07 19.03 -8.42
C LEU A 733 -1.05 17.95 -8.06
N VAL A 734 -1.19 16.77 -8.65
CA VAL A 734 -0.23 15.67 -8.49
C VAL A 734 0.44 15.37 -9.81
N TYR A 735 1.76 15.29 -9.79
CA TYR A 735 2.60 14.93 -10.92
C TYR A 735 3.42 13.70 -10.60
N GLN A 736 3.42 12.75 -11.53
CA GLN A 736 4.30 11.59 -11.50
C GLN A 736 4.96 11.42 -12.87
N GLY A 737 6.30 11.39 -12.87
CA GLY A 737 7.07 11.16 -14.09
C GLY A 737 6.82 9.78 -14.68
N ARG A 738 7.18 9.62 -15.96
CA ARG A 738 7.19 8.31 -16.61
C ARG A 738 8.06 7.32 -15.83
N MET A 739 7.69 6.05 -15.87
CA MET A 739 8.44 4.99 -15.19
C MET A 739 8.43 3.71 -16.03
N ALA A 740 9.58 3.04 -16.09
CA ALA A 740 9.66 1.70 -16.65
C ALA A 740 9.08 0.71 -15.64
N VAL A 741 8.34 -0.29 -16.11
CA VAL A 741 7.72 -1.32 -15.26
C VAL A 741 8.29 -2.71 -15.53
N GLN A 742 8.94 -2.93 -16.68
CA GLN A 742 9.66 -4.16 -16.99
C GLN A 742 10.78 -3.94 -18.01
N TYR A 743 11.89 -4.65 -17.84
CA TYR A 743 12.93 -4.81 -18.86
C TYR A 743 13.01 -6.27 -19.27
N GLN A 744 12.72 -6.56 -20.53
CA GLN A 744 12.88 -7.90 -21.09
C GLN A 744 14.07 -7.91 -22.05
N ALA A 745 14.92 -8.93 -21.87
CA ALA A 745 16.11 -9.16 -22.68
C ALA A 745 15.96 -10.48 -23.46
N ARG A 746 16.69 -10.59 -24.56
CA ARG A 746 16.87 -11.85 -25.31
C ARG A 746 18.32 -12.00 -25.73
N SER A 747 18.74 -13.23 -26.02
CA SER A 747 20.02 -13.47 -26.69
C SER A 747 19.93 -13.01 -28.15
N LEU A 748 21.02 -12.47 -28.68
CA LEU A 748 21.09 -11.96 -30.05
C LEU A 748 20.87 -13.06 -31.10
N SER A 749 21.50 -14.21 -30.90
CA SER A 749 21.39 -15.39 -31.77
C SER A 749 21.66 -16.67 -30.96
N TYR A 750 21.35 -17.84 -31.53
CA TYR A 750 21.77 -19.12 -30.92
C TYR A 750 23.29 -19.37 -31.01
N ALA A 751 24.02 -18.61 -31.81
CA ALA A 751 25.49 -18.62 -31.86
C ALA A 751 26.08 -17.72 -30.76
N ASP A 752 25.54 -16.50 -30.59
CA ASP A 752 26.01 -15.48 -29.65
C ASP A 752 25.18 -15.47 -28.35
N ARG A 753 25.07 -16.64 -27.71
CA ARG A 753 24.15 -16.88 -26.59
C ARG A 753 24.36 -15.94 -25.40
N ALA A 754 25.61 -15.53 -25.17
CA ALA A 754 26.01 -14.67 -24.06
C ALA A 754 25.66 -13.18 -24.24
N THR A 755 25.43 -12.72 -25.47
CA THR A 755 25.15 -11.32 -25.76
C THR A 755 23.65 -11.05 -25.64
N LEU A 756 23.26 -10.27 -24.63
CA LEU A 756 21.87 -9.89 -24.40
C LEU A 756 21.55 -8.52 -25.00
N VAL A 757 20.46 -8.46 -25.77
CA VAL A 757 19.90 -7.22 -26.32
C VAL A 757 18.52 -6.95 -25.73
N PRO A 758 18.10 -5.68 -25.62
CA PRO A 758 16.76 -5.37 -25.12
C PRO A 758 15.71 -5.81 -26.13
N LEU A 759 14.78 -6.65 -25.69
CA LEU A 759 13.64 -7.12 -26.49
C LEU A 759 12.44 -6.17 -26.34
N ARG A 760 12.14 -5.79 -25.09
CA ARG A 760 10.97 -4.97 -24.74
C ARG A 760 11.24 -4.17 -23.49
N ILE A 761 10.86 -2.90 -23.50
CA ILE A 761 10.85 -2.02 -22.34
C ILE A 761 9.42 -1.58 -22.09
N ALA A 762 8.76 -2.21 -21.12
CA ALA A 762 7.42 -1.82 -20.71
C ALA A 762 7.50 -0.54 -19.88
N GLN A 763 6.70 0.46 -20.24
CA GLN A 763 6.71 1.76 -19.61
C GLN A 763 5.28 2.25 -19.40
N VAL A 764 5.06 2.98 -18.32
CA VAL A 764 3.83 3.77 -18.11
C VAL A 764 4.16 5.25 -18.31
N PRO A 765 3.32 5.99 -19.07
CA PRO A 765 3.51 7.42 -19.31
C PRO A 765 3.49 8.26 -18.02
N LYS A 766 3.81 9.55 -18.16
CA LYS A 766 3.67 10.51 -17.06
C LYS A 766 2.20 10.71 -16.69
N SER A 767 1.93 10.85 -15.40
CA SER A 767 0.62 11.13 -14.84
C SER A 767 0.55 12.57 -14.32
N VAL A 768 -0.57 13.25 -14.56
CA VAL A 768 -0.91 14.56 -14.00
C VAL A 768 -2.38 14.56 -13.62
N THR A 769 -2.70 14.79 -12.35
CA THR A 769 -4.08 14.97 -11.88
C THR A 769 -4.24 16.37 -11.31
N LEU A 770 -5.36 17.01 -11.66
CA LEU A 770 -5.76 18.30 -11.11
C LEU A 770 -7.15 18.11 -10.50
N ASP A 771 -7.24 18.34 -9.20
CA ASP A 771 -8.42 18.14 -8.39
C ASP A 771 -8.79 19.49 -7.74
N ALA A 772 -10.08 19.73 -7.51
CA ALA A 772 -10.55 20.93 -6.83
C ALA A 772 -11.77 20.63 -5.96
N PHE A 773 -12.02 21.48 -4.98
CA PHE A 773 -13.24 21.43 -4.20
C PHE A 773 -13.70 22.83 -3.79
N ILE A 774 -14.99 22.91 -3.51
CA ILE A 774 -15.64 24.06 -2.88
C ILE A 774 -16.51 23.55 -1.75
N ALA A 775 -16.36 24.16 -0.57
CA ALA A 775 -17.10 23.78 0.63
C ALA A 775 -17.75 25.01 1.26
N TYR A 776 -19.02 24.89 1.58
CA TYR A 776 -19.81 25.89 2.30
C TYR A 776 -20.18 25.36 3.69
N ARG A 777 -19.93 26.14 4.74
CA ARG A 777 -20.27 25.80 6.13
C ARG A 777 -21.21 26.83 6.72
N THR A 778 -22.28 26.36 7.34
CA THR A 778 -23.24 27.19 8.06
C THR A 778 -23.71 26.47 9.32
N GLY A 779 -23.43 27.05 10.49
CA GLY A 779 -23.64 26.40 11.78
C GLY A 779 -22.97 25.01 11.83
N PRO A 780 -23.70 23.95 12.23
CA PRO A 780 -23.15 22.59 12.29
C PRO A 780 -23.02 21.92 10.90
N TYR A 781 -23.57 22.52 9.84
CA TYR A 781 -23.71 21.88 8.53
C TYR A 781 -22.59 22.26 7.57
N ARG A 782 -22.15 21.29 6.76
CA ARG A 782 -21.19 21.45 5.66
C ARG A 782 -21.77 20.88 4.38
N VAL A 783 -21.68 21.63 3.29
CA VAL A 783 -21.91 21.14 1.92
C VAL A 783 -20.61 21.26 1.15
N SER A 784 -20.18 20.24 0.43
CA SER A 784 -18.97 20.31 -0.40
C SER A 784 -19.17 19.62 -1.73
N LEU A 785 -18.60 20.21 -2.78
CA LEU A 785 -18.45 19.59 -4.09
C LEU A 785 -16.96 19.37 -4.33
N ASN A 786 -16.57 18.12 -4.54
CA ASN A 786 -15.22 17.70 -4.87
C ASN A 786 -15.19 17.21 -6.32
N LEU A 787 -14.26 17.75 -7.11
CA LEU A 787 -14.04 17.42 -8.51
C LEU A 787 -12.63 16.84 -8.66
N TYR A 788 -12.55 15.60 -9.10
CA TYR A 788 -11.30 14.87 -9.31
C TYR A 788 -11.03 14.68 -10.79
N ASN A 789 -9.76 14.68 -11.18
CA ASN A 789 -9.27 14.60 -12.55
C ASN A 789 -10.00 15.60 -13.46
N LEU A 790 -9.96 16.89 -13.12
CA LEU A 790 -10.63 17.97 -13.84
C LEU A 790 -10.28 18.02 -15.32
N THR A 791 -9.06 17.67 -15.67
CA THR A 791 -8.60 17.63 -17.08
C THR A 791 -9.07 16.39 -17.84
N ASP A 792 -9.73 15.46 -17.15
CA ASP A 792 -10.15 14.14 -17.66
C ASP A 792 -9.03 13.36 -18.35
N ARG A 793 -7.79 13.55 -17.87
CA ARG A 793 -6.60 12.97 -18.46
C ARG A 793 -6.55 11.47 -18.19
N LEU A 794 -6.10 10.69 -19.17
CA LEU A 794 -5.75 9.29 -18.98
C LEU A 794 -4.48 9.20 -18.12
N ASN A 795 -4.67 8.75 -16.89
CA ASN A 795 -3.64 8.51 -15.90
C ASN A 795 -3.72 7.05 -15.46
N TYR A 796 -2.69 6.56 -14.76
CA TYR A 796 -2.65 5.18 -14.25
C TYR A 796 -2.45 5.19 -12.74
N ALA A 797 -3.34 4.50 -12.03
CA ALA A 797 -3.34 4.44 -10.57
C ALA A 797 -2.38 3.37 -10.03
N GLN A 798 -2.30 2.23 -10.72
CA GLN A 798 -1.45 1.11 -10.33
C GLN A 798 -0.75 0.52 -11.55
N VAL A 799 0.45 -0.02 -11.35
CA VAL A 799 1.27 -0.55 -12.45
C VAL A 799 1.91 -1.88 -12.09
N PHE A 800 2.08 -2.72 -13.11
CA PHE A 800 2.81 -3.99 -13.02
C PHE A 800 3.54 -4.28 -14.32
N ALA A 801 4.45 -5.25 -14.29
CA ALA A 801 5.40 -5.52 -15.36
C ALA A 801 4.80 -5.52 -16.78
N ASN A 802 3.61 -6.11 -16.96
CA ASN A 802 2.94 -6.25 -18.24
C ASN A 802 1.57 -5.56 -18.32
N ARG A 803 1.17 -4.73 -17.35
CA ARG A 803 -0.16 -4.14 -17.29
C ARG A 803 -0.21 -2.88 -16.43
N ALA A 804 -1.23 -2.07 -16.62
CA ALA A 804 -1.48 -0.90 -15.80
C ALA A 804 -2.98 -0.71 -15.58
N VAL A 805 -3.37 -0.20 -14.41
CA VAL A 805 -4.76 0.13 -14.07
C VAL A 805 -4.96 1.62 -14.31
N PRO A 806 -5.73 2.03 -15.35
CA PRO A 806 -6.09 3.41 -15.50
C PRO A 806 -6.83 3.96 -14.28
N ALA A 807 -6.48 5.18 -13.91
CA ALA A 807 -7.16 5.93 -12.89
C ALA A 807 -8.59 6.29 -13.34
N ALA A 808 -9.44 6.64 -12.36
CA ALA A 808 -10.78 7.14 -12.63
C ALA A 808 -10.74 8.34 -13.59
N GLY A 809 -11.74 8.42 -14.46
CA GLY A 809 -12.02 9.63 -15.22
C GLY A 809 -12.51 10.78 -14.35
N ARG A 810 -12.98 11.86 -14.97
CA ARG A 810 -13.50 13.00 -14.23
C ARG A 810 -14.61 12.57 -13.27
N THR A 811 -14.41 12.84 -11.99
CA THR A 811 -15.33 12.42 -10.92
C THR A 811 -15.82 13.63 -10.15
N ALA A 812 -17.12 13.72 -9.91
CA ALA A 812 -17.78 14.74 -9.11
C ALA A 812 -18.49 14.07 -7.93
N ILE A 813 -18.12 14.46 -6.71
CA ILE A 813 -18.69 13.97 -5.47
C ILE A 813 -19.24 15.15 -4.69
N VAL A 814 -20.53 15.11 -4.37
CA VAL A 814 -21.17 16.01 -3.42
C VAL A 814 -21.16 15.34 -2.06
N SER A 815 -20.86 16.11 -1.01
CA SER A 815 -20.97 15.66 0.36
C SER A 815 -21.73 16.63 1.25
N LEU A 816 -22.53 16.07 2.15
CA LEU A 816 -23.26 16.79 3.20
C LEU A 816 -22.73 16.26 4.53
N GLY A 817 -22.31 17.16 5.41
CA GLY A 817 -21.81 16.83 6.74
C GLY A 817 -22.53 17.61 7.82
N ALA A 818 -22.61 17.03 9.00
CA ALA A 818 -23.02 17.71 10.22
C ALA A 818 -22.03 17.39 11.35
N SER A 819 -21.75 18.37 12.21
CA SER A 819 -20.93 18.21 13.42
C SER A 819 -21.60 18.90 14.60
N PHE A 820 -21.72 18.22 15.73
CA PHE A 820 -22.45 18.62 16.93
C PHE A 820 -21.57 18.53 18.17
#